data_AF-A0A2M7SRT8-F1
#
_entry.id   AF-A0A2M7SRT8-F1
#
_cell.length_a   1.000
_cell.length_b   1.000
_cell.length_c   1.000
_cell.angle_alpha   90.00
_cell.angle_beta   90.00
_cell.angle_gamma   90.00
#
_symmetry.space_group_name_H-M   'P 1'
#
loop_
_entity.id
_entity.type
_entity.pdbx_description
1 polymer ?
#
loop_
_entity_poly.entity_id
_entity_poly.type
_entity_poly.pdbx_seq_one_letter_code
_entity_poly.pdbx_strand_id
1 'polypeptide(L)'
;NPLAELRHKRTLSALGPGGLRRERAGFDVRDVHHSHYGRICPIETPEGPNIGLIGRLACFARVNEYGFIETPYRRVFKSMPCNDPHLEGRALSADLTDVKSGEVLVKAGERITVKMLKTIAKAKRDMAIVPFVSDEVEYLSADAEDKFIIAQATAPLNEYREFENPRISCRYHSGFLFTAPENLDYMDVAPHQVVGISAALIPFLEHDDANRALMGSNMQAQAVPLVRPEIPLVSTGMEYHAAFDSGQVIIAEEDGDVVSVTGSTIVVSEKGGGLRTYHLRKYQRSNQSTCIDQRPAVVKGQVIRRGDIIVDSSSTESGELALGQNVTVAFISWEGGNFEDAILISERLVQEDRFTSVHIEKYEVEARDTKLGPEEITRDIPNVGEEAIKDLDESGIIRIGAEVGPNDILVGKITPKGEKELTPEERLLRAIFGEKSRDVKDTSLRMPHGERGKVVDVRVFNREDNADLSAGVDVMVRVSVAQRRKITAGDKMAGRHGNKGVVSRVVPVEDMPFLEDGTPVDIILNPLGVPGRMNIGQVLEVHLGWAAKRLGFRAITPVFDGAKEEEIEAELARAWLVDQAWKETAQTAWDWLKQQEYSDNECYAPEMIEDDDEVRRLYLEQWLGERGYDVYRFTSDVDYTRLAAAKEWLRDHGYDPGTIFFDQMPAPNKRSAFDQEAMRVCLRMWLHDHDHDNVADEDLEKQAQALMLKTSEPIPTLGKQTLRDGKT
;
A
#
# COMPACT_ATOMS: atom_id res chain seq x y z
N ASN A 1 -10.35 -3.04 -7.03
CA ASN A 1 -9.63 -3.41 -5.79
C ASN A 1 -10.47 -2.99 -4.57
N PRO A 2 -10.15 -3.40 -3.34
CA PRO A 2 -10.91 -3.06 -2.14
C PRO A 2 -11.02 -1.56 -1.88
N LEU A 3 -9.94 -0.80 -2.12
CA LEU A 3 -9.90 0.65 -1.93
C LEU A 3 -10.90 1.38 -2.85
N ALA A 4 -11.03 0.95 -4.10
CA ALA A 4 -11.99 1.52 -5.05
C ALA A 4 -13.44 1.38 -4.55
N GLU A 5 -13.76 0.25 -3.92
CA GLU A 5 -15.08 0.00 -3.33
C GLU A 5 -15.32 0.90 -2.11
N LEU A 6 -14.35 0.96 -1.19
CA LEU A 6 -14.41 1.81 0.00
C LEU A 6 -14.57 3.29 -0.38
N ARG A 7 -13.76 3.75 -1.34
CA ARG A 7 -13.81 5.11 -1.89
C ARG A 7 -15.15 5.41 -2.54
N HIS A 8 -15.71 4.47 -3.30
CA HIS A 8 -17.02 4.65 -3.95
C HIS A 8 -18.14 4.81 -2.91
N LYS A 9 -18.14 3.98 -1.85
CA LYS A 9 -19.12 4.06 -0.75
C LYS A 9 -19.06 5.38 0.02
N ARG A 10 -17.91 6.07 0.02
CA ARG A 10 -17.68 7.37 0.70
C ARG A 10 -17.77 8.58 -0.24
N THR A 11 -18.28 8.39 -1.46
CA THR A 11 -18.36 9.46 -2.46
C THR A 11 -19.56 10.39 -2.18
N LEU A 12 -19.31 11.70 -2.23
CA LEU A 12 -20.32 12.75 -2.15
C LEU A 12 -20.56 13.32 -3.55
N SER A 13 -21.80 13.34 -4.01
CA SER A 13 -22.15 13.92 -5.32
C SER A 13 -23.15 15.05 -5.18
N ALA A 14 -22.82 16.21 -5.76
CA ALA A 14 -23.74 17.33 -5.94
C ALA A 14 -24.71 17.13 -7.13
N LEU A 15 -24.51 16.06 -7.91
CA LEU A 15 -25.33 15.71 -9.08
C LEU A 15 -26.44 14.73 -8.67
N GLY A 16 -27.60 14.83 -9.31
CA GLY A 16 -28.71 13.88 -9.12
C GLY A 16 -30.09 14.54 -9.09
N PRO A 17 -31.16 13.77 -8.86
CA PRO A 17 -32.50 14.31 -8.68
C PRO A 17 -32.52 15.34 -7.53
N GLY A 18 -32.98 16.55 -7.81
CA GLY A 18 -32.97 17.66 -6.83
C GLY A 18 -31.61 18.34 -6.62
N GLY A 19 -30.54 17.82 -7.23
CA GLY A 19 -29.20 18.41 -7.20
C GLY A 19 -28.92 19.34 -8.38
N LEU A 20 -27.64 19.62 -8.60
CA LEU A 20 -27.17 20.47 -9.68
C LEU A 20 -27.05 19.71 -11.00
N ARG A 21 -27.29 20.41 -12.10
CA ARG A 21 -26.88 19.96 -13.44
C ARG A 21 -25.48 20.50 -13.73
N ARG A 22 -24.67 19.74 -14.48
CA ARG A 22 -23.28 20.10 -14.83
C ARG A 22 -23.16 21.52 -15.40
N GLU A 23 -24.07 21.89 -16.29
CA GLU A 23 -24.11 23.19 -16.98
C GLU A 23 -24.45 24.37 -16.05
N ARG A 24 -25.13 24.10 -14.94
CA ARG A 24 -25.58 25.12 -13.97
C ARG A 24 -24.66 25.23 -12.75
N ALA A 25 -23.65 24.38 -12.66
CA ALA A 25 -22.73 24.37 -11.54
C ALA A 25 -21.62 25.41 -11.74
N GLY A 26 -21.77 26.55 -11.07
CA GLY A 26 -20.80 27.64 -11.06
C GLY A 26 -19.51 27.32 -10.30
N PHE A 27 -18.62 28.31 -10.23
CA PHE A 27 -17.32 28.19 -9.58
C PHE A 27 -17.44 27.96 -8.07
N ASP A 28 -18.32 28.70 -7.38
CA ASP A 28 -18.47 28.67 -5.92
C ASP A 28 -18.82 27.28 -5.36
N VAL A 29 -19.50 26.45 -6.14
CA VAL A 29 -19.86 25.08 -5.72
C VAL A 29 -18.71 24.09 -5.95
N ARG A 30 -17.82 24.39 -6.90
CA ARG A 30 -16.69 23.52 -7.27
C ARG A 30 -15.45 23.81 -6.44
N ASP A 31 -15.33 25.03 -5.93
CA ASP A 31 -14.17 25.47 -5.18
C ASP A 31 -14.09 24.79 -3.79
N VAL A 32 -12.89 24.75 -3.23
CA VAL A 32 -12.66 24.19 -1.90
C VAL A 32 -12.99 25.25 -0.86
N HIS A 33 -14.09 25.06 -0.14
CA HIS A 33 -14.50 25.94 0.93
C HIS A 33 -13.72 25.66 2.23
N HIS A 34 -13.46 26.66 3.06
CA HIS A 34 -12.71 26.50 4.31
C HIS A 34 -13.38 25.51 5.29
N SER A 35 -14.71 25.41 5.28
CA SER A 35 -15.46 24.43 6.08
C SER A 35 -15.27 22.98 5.62
N HIS A 36 -14.65 22.72 4.46
CA HIS A 36 -14.33 21.35 4.03
C HIS A 36 -13.26 20.70 4.91
N TYR A 37 -12.49 21.50 5.68
CA TYR A 37 -11.45 21.01 6.57
C TYR A 37 -11.96 19.90 7.49
N GLY A 38 -11.35 18.71 7.41
CA GLY A 38 -11.75 17.53 8.20
C GLY A 38 -13.05 16.85 7.78
N ARG A 39 -13.76 17.39 6.78
CA ARG A 39 -15.08 16.91 6.32
C ARG A 39 -15.04 16.31 4.93
N ILE A 40 -14.52 17.07 3.97
CA ILE A 40 -14.42 16.69 2.56
C ILE A 40 -12.96 16.83 2.15
N CYS A 41 -12.42 15.78 1.54
CA CYS A 41 -11.04 15.80 1.09
C CYS A 41 -10.84 16.88 0.00
N PRO A 42 -9.85 17.78 0.15
CA PRO A 42 -9.55 18.79 -0.86
C PRO A 42 -8.84 18.22 -2.11
N ILE A 43 -8.22 17.04 -1.98
CA ILE A 43 -7.41 16.40 -3.03
C ILE A 43 -8.25 15.44 -3.87
N GLU A 44 -9.11 14.64 -3.24
CA GLU A 44 -9.83 13.60 -3.95
C GLU A 44 -11.05 14.14 -4.70
N THR A 45 -10.85 14.67 -5.90
CA THR A 45 -11.87 15.01 -6.90
C THR A 45 -11.54 14.33 -8.24
N PRO A 46 -12.53 13.91 -9.06
CA PRO A 46 -12.20 13.47 -10.42
C PRO A 46 -11.71 14.66 -11.24
N GLU A 47 -10.75 14.39 -12.14
CA GLU A 47 -10.33 15.34 -13.16
C GLU A 47 -11.44 15.52 -14.23
N GLY A 48 -11.42 16.65 -14.93
CA GLY A 48 -12.31 16.91 -16.05
C GLY A 48 -13.67 17.53 -15.65
N PRO A 49 -14.76 17.25 -16.39
CA PRO A 49 -16.02 18.00 -16.27
C PRO A 49 -16.69 17.97 -14.89
N ASN A 50 -16.44 16.92 -14.11
CA ASN A 50 -17.03 16.70 -12.78
C ASN A 50 -16.18 17.24 -11.63
N ILE A 51 -15.09 17.94 -11.92
CA ILE A 51 -14.20 18.51 -10.88
C ILE A 51 -14.99 19.38 -9.89
N GLY A 52 -14.75 19.18 -8.59
CA GLY A 52 -15.42 19.89 -7.50
C GLY A 52 -16.88 19.47 -7.23
N LEU A 53 -17.53 18.75 -8.16
CA LEU A 53 -18.92 18.29 -7.98
C LEU A 53 -19.02 16.90 -7.34
N ILE A 54 -17.92 16.16 -7.36
CA ILE A 54 -17.82 14.83 -6.77
C ILE A 54 -16.61 14.83 -5.83
N GLY A 55 -16.89 14.97 -4.53
CA GLY A 55 -15.91 14.89 -3.45
C GLY A 55 -15.92 13.52 -2.78
N ARG A 56 -15.02 13.32 -1.83
CA ARG A 56 -15.06 12.19 -0.89
C ARG A 56 -14.94 12.71 0.54
N LEU A 57 -15.55 11.98 1.46
CA LEU A 57 -15.40 12.25 2.88
C LEU A 57 -13.93 12.13 3.31
N ALA A 58 -13.50 13.05 4.18
CA ALA A 58 -12.20 12.95 4.84
C ALA A 58 -12.15 11.74 5.80
N CYS A 59 -10.98 11.39 6.33
CA CYS A 59 -10.78 10.14 7.08
C CYS A 59 -11.72 10.01 8.30
N PHE A 60 -11.75 11.01 9.18
CA PHE A 60 -12.55 10.96 10.41
C PHE A 60 -13.95 11.56 10.28
N ALA A 61 -14.32 12.07 9.11
CA ALA A 61 -15.60 12.71 8.88
C ALA A 61 -16.76 11.75 9.18
N ARG A 62 -17.78 12.25 9.88
CA ARG A 62 -19.04 11.55 10.16
C ARG A 62 -20.22 12.39 9.73
N VAL A 63 -21.35 11.74 9.48
CA VAL A 63 -22.62 12.42 9.16
C VAL A 63 -23.54 12.27 10.36
N ASN A 64 -24.04 13.38 10.88
CA ASN A 64 -24.99 13.36 12.00
C ASN A 64 -26.42 13.03 11.56
N GLU A 65 -27.35 12.93 12.51
CA GLU A 65 -28.75 12.58 12.25
C GLU A 65 -29.48 13.57 11.33
N TYR A 66 -29.02 14.82 11.28
CA TYR A 66 -29.58 15.88 10.43
C TYR A 66 -28.95 15.94 9.04
N GLY A 67 -27.91 15.14 8.78
CA GLY A 67 -27.20 15.12 7.49
C GLY A 67 -26.03 16.11 7.38
N PHE A 68 -25.63 16.79 8.46
CA PHE A 68 -24.41 17.61 8.45
C PHE A 68 -23.17 16.75 8.64
N ILE A 69 -22.10 17.12 7.94
CA ILE A 69 -20.79 16.47 8.10
C ILE A 69 -20.08 17.13 9.28
N GLU A 70 -19.63 16.30 10.22
CA GLU A 70 -18.90 16.70 11.42
C GLU A 70 -17.48 16.15 11.37
N THR A 71 -16.56 16.90 11.97
CA THR A 71 -15.16 16.52 12.12
C THR A 71 -14.80 16.54 13.60
N PRO A 72 -13.92 15.63 14.07
CA PRO A 72 -13.57 15.58 15.47
C PRO A 72 -12.51 16.63 15.84
N TYR A 73 -12.60 17.12 17.08
CA TYR A 73 -11.61 18.00 17.70
C TYR A 73 -11.39 17.60 19.16
N ARG A 74 -10.16 17.72 19.65
CA ARG A 74 -9.80 17.53 21.05
C ARG A 74 -10.07 18.81 21.83
N ARG A 75 -10.73 18.70 22.98
CA ARG A 75 -11.02 19.85 23.83
C ARG A 75 -9.79 20.33 24.58
N VAL A 76 -9.55 21.63 24.62
CA VAL A 76 -8.50 22.27 25.41
C VAL A 76 -9.12 22.83 26.70
N PHE A 77 -8.63 22.37 27.85
CA PHE A 77 -9.11 22.87 29.15
C PHE A 77 -8.22 24.01 29.64
N LYS A 78 -8.84 25.17 29.86
CA LYS A 78 -8.23 26.36 30.47
C LYS A 78 -8.60 26.55 31.95
N SER A 79 -9.72 25.95 32.36
CA SER A 79 -10.17 25.95 33.75
C SER A 79 -10.85 24.64 34.09
N MET A 80 -10.69 24.19 35.34
CA MET A 80 -11.35 22.99 35.85
C MET A 80 -11.96 23.23 37.23
N PRO A 81 -13.08 22.55 37.57
CA PRO A 81 -13.64 22.60 38.90
C PRO A 81 -12.72 21.89 39.91
N CYS A 82 -12.62 22.38 41.14
CA CYS A 82 -11.72 21.83 42.19
C CYS A 82 -11.86 20.32 42.50
N ASN A 83 -12.93 19.68 42.03
CA ASN A 83 -13.22 18.27 42.30
C ASN A 83 -12.89 17.35 41.11
N ASP A 84 -12.36 17.88 40.01
CA ASP A 84 -12.09 17.10 38.81
C ASP A 84 -10.89 16.14 39.01
N PRO A 85 -11.00 14.84 38.70
CA PRO A 85 -9.90 13.90 38.79
C PRO A 85 -8.72 14.22 37.84
N HIS A 86 -8.94 14.98 36.77
CA HIS A 86 -7.88 15.33 35.80
C HIS A 86 -6.92 16.44 36.27
N LEU A 87 -7.13 16.99 37.48
CA LEU A 87 -6.29 18.02 38.09
C LEU A 87 -4.92 17.50 38.57
N GLU A 88 -4.75 16.19 38.73
CA GLU A 88 -3.49 15.60 39.18
C GLU A 88 -2.35 15.85 38.18
N GLY A 89 -1.21 16.39 38.67
CA GLY A 89 -0.02 16.66 37.85
C GLY A 89 -0.06 17.97 37.05
N ARG A 90 -1.17 18.73 37.08
CA ARG A 90 -1.37 19.97 36.33
C ARG A 90 -0.76 21.18 37.03
N ALA A 91 -0.22 22.12 36.26
CA ALA A 91 0.27 23.41 36.76
C ALA A 91 -0.84 24.48 36.77
N LEU A 92 -0.82 25.37 37.76
CA LEU A 92 -1.75 26.51 37.81
C LEU A 92 -1.25 27.69 36.99
N SER A 93 -2.17 28.33 36.26
CA SER A 93 -1.86 29.57 35.52
C SER A 93 -2.02 30.83 36.38
N ALA A 94 -2.78 30.76 37.48
CA ALA A 94 -2.97 31.85 38.44
C ALA A 94 -2.98 31.35 39.89
N ASP A 95 -2.66 32.24 40.83
CA ASP A 95 -2.66 31.93 42.26
C ASP A 95 -4.06 31.51 42.73
N LEU A 96 -4.14 30.37 43.42
CA LEU A 96 -5.38 29.91 44.03
C LEU A 96 -5.50 30.49 45.44
N THR A 97 -6.50 31.35 45.67
CA THR A 97 -6.78 31.94 46.98
C THR A 97 -8.02 31.32 47.62
N ASP A 98 -7.99 31.07 48.93
CA ASP A 98 -9.18 30.63 49.68
C ASP A 98 -10.16 31.79 49.85
N VAL A 99 -11.43 31.55 49.51
CA VAL A 99 -12.53 32.54 49.60
C VAL A 99 -12.77 33.02 51.04
N LYS A 100 -12.38 32.24 52.05
CA LYS A 100 -12.61 32.58 53.48
C LYS A 100 -11.44 33.23 54.20
N SER A 101 -10.19 32.94 53.82
CA SER A 101 -9.00 33.45 54.51
C SER A 101 -8.17 34.45 53.69
N GLY A 102 -8.37 34.50 52.36
CA GLY A 102 -7.53 35.31 51.46
C GLY A 102 -6.10 34.79 51.35
N GLU A 103 -5.79 33.62 51.93
CA GLU A 103 -4.47 33.00 51.82
C GLU A 103 -4.32 32.28 50.48
N VAL A 104 -3.12 32.41 49.89
CA VAL A 104 -2.73 31.68 48.68
C VAL A 104 -2.50 30.22 49.05
N LEU A 105 -3.39 29.33 48.61
CA LEU A 105 -3.31 27.88 48.82
C LEU A 105 -2.24 27.24 47.94
N VAL A 106 -2.09 27.73 46.71
CA VAL A 106 -1.13 27.24 45.70
C VAL A 106 -0.71 28.42 44.82
N LYS A 107 0.58 28.54 44.53
CA LYS A 107 1.12 29.61 43.67
C LYS A 107 1.01 29.24 42.18
N ALA A 108 0.92 30.24 41.32
CA ALA A 108 1.02 30.08 39.87
C ALA A 108 2.33 29.34 39.51
N GLY A 109 2.23 28.36 38.61
CA GLY A 109 3.33 27.50 38.16
C GLY A 109 3.59 26.27 39.03
N GLU A 110 2.96 26.14 40.20
CA GLU A 110 3.13 24.96 41.06
C GLU A 110 2.26 23.80 40.57
N ARG A 111 2.84 22.60 40.42
CA ARG A 111 2.13 21.40 39.95
C ARG A 111 1.33 20.76 41.09
N ILE A 112 0.08 20.41 40.82
CA ILE A 112 -0.84 19.84 41.80
C ILE A 112 -0.44 18.39 42.11
N THR A 113 -0.14 18.12 43.38
CA THR A 113 0.12 16.75 43.89
C THR A 113 -1.12 16.15 44.55
N VAL A 114 -1.17 14.83 44.68
CA VAL A 114 -2.27 14.06 45.33
C VAL A 114 -2.64 14.61 46.72
N LYS A 115 -1.65 15.13 47.47
CA LYS A 115 -1.87 15.71 48.80
C LYS A 115 -2.58 17.06 48.75
N MET A 116 -2.33 17.86 47.71
CA MET A 116 -2.90 19.20 47.52
C MET A 116 -4.36 19.13 47.05
N LEU A 117 -4.77 18.07 46.33
CA LEU A 117 -6.15 17.87 45.87
C LEU A 117 -7.18 17.93 47.02
N LYS A 118 -6.85 17.35 48.19
CA LYS A 118 -7.75 17.38 49.37
C LYS A 118 -7.95 18.78 49.96
N THR A 119 -6.93 19.64 49.83
CA THR A 119 -6.98 21.02 50.31
C THR A 119 -7.72 21.90 49.30
N ILE A 120 -7.47 21.66 48.01
CA ILE A 120 -8.06 22.36 46.87
C ILE A 120 -9.58 22.12 46.76
N ALA A 121 -10.06 20.91 47.01
CA ALA A 121 -11.49 20.57 46.99
C ALA A 121 -12.36 21.45 47.92
N LYS A 122 -11.75 22.10 48.94
CA LYS A 122 -12.45 23.00 49.87
C LYS A 122 -12.75 24.38 49.29
N ALA A 123 -12.03 24.82 48.26
CA ALA A 123 -12.12 26.16 47.70
C ALA A 123 -13.39 26.40 46.84
N LYS A 124 -14.05 25.33 46.35
CA LYS A 124 -15.33 25.36 45.59
C LYS A 124 -15.39 26.45 44.49
N ARG A 125 -14.30 26.65 43.74
CA ARG A 125 -14.22 27.61 42.61
C ARG A 125 -13.56 26.96 41.41
N ASP A 126 -13.83 27.46 40.21
CA ASP A 126 -13.08 27.02 39.03
C ASP A 126 -11.64 27.54 39.08
N MET A 127 -10.70 26.66 38.83
CA MET A 127 -9.26 26.92 38.89
C MET A 127 -8.73 27.15 37.49
N ALA A 128 -8.02 28.27 37.30
CA ALA A 128 -7.30 28.53 36.08
C ALA A 128 -6.03 27.66 36.05
N ILE A 129 -5.96 26.77 35.07
CA ILE A 129 -4.84 25.86 34.87
C ILE A 129 -4.04 26.28 33.64
N VAL A 130 -2.81 25.78 33.53
CA VAL A 130 -2.08 25.88 32.26
C VAL A 130 -2.89 25.10 31.21
N PRO A 131 -3.21 25.72 30.05
CA PRO A 131 -3.99 25.07 29.01
C PRO A 131 -3.37 23.76 28.57
N PHE A 132 -4.16 22.69 28.61
CA PHE A 132 -3.72 21.37 28.19
C PHE A 132 -4.76 20.71 27.30
N VAL A 133 -4.28 19.82 26.44
CA VAL A 133 -5.10 19.10 25.46
C VAL A 133 -5.63 17.81 26.09
N SER A 134 -6.96 17.68 26.14
CA SER A 134 -7.62 16.49 26.70
C SER A 134 -7.75 15.35 25.69
N ASP A 135 -8.11 14.16 26.17
CA ASP A 135 -8.53 13.05 25.31
C ASP A 135 -10.02 13.09 24.97
N GLU A 136 -10.75 14.10 25.46
CA GLU A 136 -12.14 14.30 25.09
C GLU A 136 -12.22 14.82 23.66
N VAL A 137 -12.84 14.01 22.80
CA VAL A 137 -13.07 14.32 21.39
C VAL A 137 -14.53 14.69 21.17
N GLU A 138 -14.75 15.87 20.64
CA GLU A 138 -16.08 16.37 20.26
C GLU A 138 -16.18 16.52 18.75
N TYR A 139 -17.30 16.07 18.17
CA TYR A 139 -17.58 16.20 16.74
C TYR A 139 -18.33 17.51 16.51
N LEU A 140 -17.75 18.41 15.72
CA LEU A 140 -18.32 19.72 15.45
C LEU A 140 -18.77 19.85 13.99
N SER A 141 -19.99 20.36 13.81
CA SER A 141 -20.50 20.85 12.53
C SER A 141 -19.82 22.17 12.15
N ALA A 142 -19.91 22.56 10.87
CA ALA A 142 -19.23 23.76 10.37
C ALA A 142 -19.68 25.05 11.08
N ASP A 143 -20.97 25.16 11.39
CA ASP A 143 -21.56 26.31 12.09
C ASP A 143 -21.19 26.38 13.58
N ALA A 144 -20.91 25.24 14.21
CA ALA A 144 -20.43 25.17 15.58
C ALA A 144 -18.94 25.51 15.66
N GLU A 145 -18.16 25.00 14.70
CA GLU A 145 -16.71 25.20 14.60
C GLU A 145 -16.31 26.67 14.50
N ASP A 146 -17.05 27.47 13.72
CA ASP A 146 -16.78 28.89 13.46
C ASP A 146 -16.70 29.77 14.73
N LYS A 147 -17.20 29.28 15.87
CA LYS A 147 -17.23 30.01 17.15
C LYS A 147 -15.94 29.84 17.96
N PHE A 148 -15.08 28.89 17.59
CA PHE A 148 -13.95 28.47 18.40
C PHE A 148 -12.61 28.73 17.72
N ILE A 149 -11.56 28.90 18.52
CA ILE A 149 -10.19 28.98 18.03
C ILE A 149 -9.55 27.59 18.16
N ILE A 150 -9.09 27.05 17.03
CA ILE A 150 -8.64 25.66 16.92
C ILE A 150 -7.15 25.63 16.58
N ALA A 151 -6.36 24.95 17.41
CA ALA A 151 -4.94 24.70 17.16
C ALA A 151 -4.72 23.54 16.16
N GLN A 152 -3.63 23.62 15.40
CA GLN A 152 -3.20 22.54 14.51
C GLN A 152 -2.69 21.31 15.29
N ALA A 153 -2.86 20.12 14.70
CA ALA A 153 -2.43 18.84 15.31
C ALA A 153 -0.92 18.74 15.53
N THR A 154 -0.12 19.45 14.71
CA THR A 154 1.35 19.44 14.74
C THR A 154 1.95 20.37 15.80
N ALA A 155 1.13 21.07 16.59
CA ALA A 155 1.63 21.92 17.66
C ALA A 155 2.36 21.08 18.72
N PRO A 156 3.61 21.43 19.09
CA PRO A 156 4.40 20.64 20.03
C PRO A 156 3.78 20.69 21.43
N LEU A 157 3.61 19.50 22.00
CA LEU A 157 3.07 19.27 23.33
C LEU A 157 4.13 18.59 24.19
N ASN A 158 4.20 18.97 25.47
CA ASN A 158 5.07 18.31 26.43
C ASN A 158 4.45 16.98 26.94
N GLU A 159 5.15 16.27 27.82
CA GLU A 159 4.69 15.01 28.43
C GLU A 159 3.34 15.14 29.17
N TYR A 160 2.99 16.34 29.63
CA TYR A 160 1.72 16.65 30.28
C TYR A 160 0.65 17.11 29.28
N ARG A 161 0.90 17.10 27.97
CA ARG A 161 -0.01 17.63 26.93
C ARG A 161 -0.31 19.13 27.07
N GLU A 162 0.60 19.87 27.67
CA GLU A 162 0.59 21.34 27.69
C GLU A 162 1.39 21.82 26.45
N PHE A 163 1.02 22.97 25.91
CA PHE A 163 1.72 23.53 24.75
C PHE A 163 3.11 24.06 25.13
N GLU A 164 4.13 23.67 24.35
CA GLU A 164 5.51 24.14 24.60
C GLU A 164 5.74 25.57 24.11
N ASN A 165 5.12 25.92 22.99
CA ASN A 165 5.30 27.22 22.35
C ASN A 165 4.34 28.28 22.91
N PRO A 166 4.82 29.51 23.20
CA PRO A 166 3.97 30.60 23.70
C PRO A 166 3.04 31.18 22.63
N ARG A 167 3.29 30.91 21.34
CA ARG A 167 2.44 31.30 20.22
C ARG A 167 2.21 30.09 19.33
N ILE A 168 0.94 29.74 19.13
CA ILE A 168 0.53 28.54 18.41
C ILE A 168 -0.19 28.96 17.13
N SER A 169 0.07 28.25 16.04
CA SER A 169 -0.66 28.41 14.78
C SER A 169 -2.08 27.87 14.93
N CYS A 170 -3.07 28.74 14.74
CA CYS A 170 -4.46 28.44 14.98
C CYS A 170 -5.32 28.90 13.81
N ARG A 171 -6.49 28.27 13.67
CA ARG A 171 -7.52 28.67 12.73
C ARG A 171 -8.69 29.28 13.49
N TYR A 172 -9.21 30.37 12.96
CA TYR A 172 -10.45 31.00 13.40
C TYR A 172 -11.21 31.47 12.17
N HIS A 173 -12.40 30.91 11.97
CA HIS A 173 -13.19 31.15 10.76
C HIS A 173 -12.38 30.79 9.49
N SER A 174 -12.27 31.69 8.53
CA SER A 174 -11.45 31.53 7.32
C SER A 174 -9.97 31.93 7.48
N GLY A 175 -9.56 32.46 8.63
CA GLY A 175 -8.23 33.02 8.85
C GLY A 175 -7.28 32.13 9.66
N PHE A 176 -5.98 32.31 9.41
CA PHE A 176 -4.90 31.74 10.23
C PHE A 176 -4.34 32.84 11.16
N LEU A 177 -4.22 32.54 12.44
CA LEU A 177 -3.73 33.46 13.46
C LEU A 177 -2.79 32.77 14.44
N PHE A 178 -1.85 33.54 14.98
CA PHE A 178 -0.98 33.06 16.06
C PHE A 178 -1.46 33.62 17.39
N THR A 179 -2.06 32.76 18.22
CA THR A 179 -2.56 33.12 19.55
C THR A 179 -1.79 32.43 20.67
N ALA A 180 -1.99 32.91 21.89
CA ALA A 180 -1.46 32.30 23.10
C ALA A 180 -2.34 31.09 23.52
N PRO A 181 -1.79 30.10 24.23
CA PRO A 181 -2.50 28.88 24.61
C PRO A 181 -3.80 29.12 25.40
N GLU A 182 -3.92 30.24 26.12
CA GLU A 182 -5.06 30.55 26.98
C GLU A 182 -6.34 30.88 26.19
N ASN A 183 -6.18 31.28 24.93
CA ASN A 183 -7.28 31.60 24.02
C ASN A 183 -7.74 30.39 23.19
N LEU A 184 -7.08 29.23 23.34
CA LEU A 184 -7.43 28.03 22.60
C LEU A 184 -8.63 27.32 23.24
N ASP A 185 -9.56 26.88 22.41
CA ASP A 185 -10.71 26.10 22.85
C ASP A 185 -10.59 24.62 22.40
N TYR A 186 -10.03 24.39 21.21
CA TYR A 186 -9.86 23.05 20.64
C TYR A 186 -8.51 22.86 19.95
N MET A 187 -8.16 21.61 19.66
CA MET A 187 -7.04 21.18 18.83
C MET A 187 -7.50 20.09 17.86
N ASP A 188 -6.95 20.07 16.66
CA ASP A 188 -7.14 18.97 15.71
C ASP A 188 -6.74 17.61 16.33
N VAL A 189 -7.39 16.51 15.94
CA VAL A 189 -7.09 15.18 16.49
C VAL A 189 -5.83 14.60 15.85
N ALA A 190 -5.75 14.65 14.52
CA ALA A 190 -4.65 14.08 13.76
C ALA A 190 -4.43 14.84 12.44
N PRO A 191 -3.18 14.92 11.92
CA PRO A 191 -2.91 15.66 10.68
C PRO A 191 -3.63 15.08 9.45
N HIS A 192 -3.72 13.75 9.33
CA HIS A 192 -4.39 13.08 8.21
C HIS A 192 -5.92 13.21 8.24
N GLN A 193 -6.52 13.84 9.27
CA GLN A 193 -7.96 14.06 9.31
C GLN A 193 -8.48 14.93 8.17
N VAL A 194 -7.62 15.76 7.58
CA VAL A 194 -7.95 16.71 6.51
C VAL A 194 -8.13 16.03 5.16
N VAL A 195 -7.49 14.88 4.96
CA VAL A 195 -7.46 14.17 3.68
C VAL A 195 -8.40 12.96 3.69
N GLY A 196 -8.75 12.48 2.50
CA GLY A 196 -9.53 11.26 2.30
C GLY A 196 -8.64 10.02 2.41
N ILE A 197 -9.27 8.84 2.45
CA ILE A 197 -8.56 7.57 2.69
C ILE A 197 -7.52 7.28 1.59
N SER A 198 -7.80 7.60 0.32
CA SER A 198 -6.87 7.31 -0.78
C SER A 198 -5.69 8.28 -0.76
N ALA A 199 -5.93 9.54 -0.43
CA ALA A 199 -4.87 10.52 -0.22
C ALA A 199 -4.04 10.21 1.05
N ALA A 200 -4.66 9.67 2.09
CA ALA A 200 -4.00 9.24 3.33
C ALA A 200 -3.06 8.03 3.14
N LEU A 201 -3.13 7.33 2.00
CA LEU A 201 -2.25 6.20 1.64
C LEU A 201 -0.99 6.63 0.87
N ILE A 202 -0.82 7.93 0.61
CA ILE A 202 0.35 8.50 -0.07
C ILE A 202 1.36 8.92 1.01
N PRO A 203 2.54 8.27 1.11
CA PRO A 203 3.59 8.71 2.03
C PRO A 203 4.14 10.07 1.58
N PHE A 204 4.73 10.86 2.47
CA PHE A 204 5.35 12.15 2.12
C PHE A 204 4.46 13.09 1.29
N LEU A 205 3.14 13.06 1.52
CA LEU A 205 2.16 13.86 0.77
C LEU A 205 2.45 15.37 0.87
N GLU A 206 3.04 15.81 1.97
CA GLU A 206 3.53 17.17 2.22
C GLU A 206 4.58 17.65 1.20
N HIS A 207 5.25 16.73 0.51
CA HIS A 207 6.28 17.01 -0.49
C HIS A 207 5.78 16.86 -1.94
N ASP A 208 4.48 16.65 -2.12
CA ASP A 208 3.83 16.54 -3.43
C ASP A 208 2.94 17.75 -3.74
N ASP A 209 3.00 18.23 -4.97
CA ASP A 209 1.99 19.17 -5.48
C ASP A 209 0.59 18.55 -5.42
N ALA A 210 -0.39 19.36 -5.00
CA ALA A 210 -1.76 18.90 -4.80
C ALA A 210 -2.39 18.28 -6.05
N ASN A 211 -2.03 18.75 -7.26
CA ASN A 211 -2.56 18.16 -8.50
C ASN A 211 -1.96 16.78 -8.77
N ARG A 212 -0.72 16.53 -8.33
CA ARG A 212 -0.07 15.21 -8.46
C ARG A 212 -0.58 14.23 -7.41
N ALA A 213 -0.75 14.68 -6.18
CA ALA A 213 -1.45 13.92 -5.15
C ALA A 213 -2.86 13.50 -5.59
N LEU A 214 -3.59 14.40 -6.26
CA LEU A 214 -4.91 14.10 -6.83
C LEU A 214 -4.83 12.97 -7.86
N MET A 215 -3.86 13.03 -8.77
CA MET A 215 -3.63 11.95 -9.73
C MET A 215 -3.30 10.63 -9.03
N GLY A 216 -2.40 10.66 -8.05
CA GLY A 216 -1.99 9.49 -7.26
C GLY A 216 -3.17 8.82 -6.56
N SER A 217 -3.96 9.59 -5.82
CA SER A 217 -5.17 9.09 -5.15
C SER A 217 -6.20 8.50 -6.13
N ASN A 218 -6.34 9.10 -7.31
CA ASN A 218 -7.21 8.58 -8.37
C ASN A 218 -6.70 7.26 -8.98
N MET A 219 -5.39 7.13 -9.17
CA MET A 219 -4.75 5.95 -9.77
C MET A 219 -4.79 4.74 -8.87
N GLN A 220 -4.69 4.90 -7.55
CA GLN A 220 -4.84 3.79 -6.60
C GLN A 220 -6.19 3.07 -6.75
N ALA A 221 -7.28 3.80 -7.01
CA ALA A 221 -8.59 3.21 -7.27
C ALA A 221 -8.67 2.44 -8.61
N GLN A 222 -7.72 2.65 -9.52
CA GLN A 222 -7.61 1.95 -10.81
C GLN A 222 -6.67 0.74 -10.74
N ALA A 223 -5.98 0.52 -9.61
CA ALA A 223 -5.05 -0.58 -9.47
C ALA A 223 -5.74 -1.93 -9.67
N VAL A 224 -5.18 -2.75 -10.55
CA VAL A 224 -5.69 -4.08 -10.87
C VAL A 224 -5.14 -5.08 -9.85
N PRO A 225 -5.96 -5.98 -9.26
CA PRO A 225 -5.47 -7.00 -8.35
C PRO A 225 -4.44 -7.91 -9.01
N LEU A 226 -3.27 -8.02 -8.39
CA LEU A 226 -2.18 -8.88 -8.84
C LEU A 226 -2.33 -10.28 -8.26
N VAL A 227 -1.73 -11.28 -8.92
CA VAL A 227 -1.68 -12.65 -8.40
C VAL A 227 -0.82 -12.71 -7.14
N ARG A 228 0.27 -11.94 -7.09
CA ARG A 228 1.14 -11.78 -5.92
C ARG A 228 1.09 -10.31 -5.52
N PRO A 229 0.21 -9.90 -4.60
CA PRO A 229 0.27 -8.57 -4.01
C PRO A 229 1.42 -8.51 -2.99
N GLU A 230 2.04 -7.34 -2.81
CA GLU A 230 3.03 -7.08 -1.76
C GLU A 230 2.65 -5.82 -0.97
N ILE A 231 2.81 -5.85 0.35
CA ILE A 231 2.68 -4.66 1.22
C ILE A 231 3.78 -3.66 0.87
N PRO A 232 3.48 -2.35 0.76
CA PRO A 232 4.50 -1.34 0.48
C PRO A 232 5.54 -1.24 1.62
N LEU A 233 6.83 -1.26 1.26
CA LEU A 233 7.95 -1.08 2.21
C LEU A 233 7.87 0.23 3.00
N VAL A 234 7.35 1.28 2.38
CA VAL A 234 7.06 2.57 3.01
C VAL A 234 5.54 2.75 3.03
N SER A 235 4.94 2.69 4.19
CA SER A 235 3.48 2.74 4.38
C SER A 235 3.07 4.00 5.13
N THR A 236 1.78 4.29 5.23
CA THR A 236 1.28 5.42 6.05
C THR A 236 0.59 4.98 7.34
N GLY A 237 0.28 3.68 7.47
CA GLY A 237 -0.48 3.10 8.57
C GLY A 237 -1.99 3.05 8.28
N MET A 238 -2.45 3.66 7.18
CA MET A 238 -3.84 3.61 6.75
C MET A 238 -4.18 2.31 5.99
N GLU A 239 -3.18 1.53 5.58
CA GLU A 239 -3.33 0.31 4.80
C GLU A 239 -4.17 -0.76 5.53
N TYR A 240 -3.91 -0.96 6.83
CA TYR A 240 -4.69 -1.88 7.67
C TYR A 240 -6.16 -1.47 7.76
N HIS A 241 -6.42 -0.18 8.09
CA HIS A 241 -7.77 0.33 8.21
C HIS A 241 -8.53 0.30 6.87
N ALA A 242 -7.86 0.65 5.77
CA ALA A 242 -8.45 0.59 4.44
C ALA A 242 -8.81 -0.85 4.02
N ALA A 243 -7.98 -1.84 4.35
CA ALA A 243 -8.26 -3.25 4.10
C ALA A 243 -9.42 -3.75 5.00
N PHE A 244 -9.35 -3.48 6.30
CA PHE A 244 -10.36 -3.87 7.28
C PHE A 244 -11.75 -3.32 6.93
N ASP A 245 -11.87 -2.00 6.71
CA ASP A 245 -13.15 -1.34 6.44
C ASP A 245 -13.69 -1.60 5.02
N SER A 246 -12.87 -2.17 4.12
CA SER A 246 -13.34 -2.55 2.78
C SER A 246 -14.40 -3.66 2.83
N GLY A 247 -14.38 -4.51 3.86
CA GLY A 247 -15.23 -5.69 4.00
C GLY A 247 -14.85 -6.87 3.10
N GLN A 248 -13.68 -6.83 2.45
CA GLN A 248 -13.18 -7.94 1.63
C GLN A 248 -12.35 -8.96 2.41
N VAL A 249 -11.71 -8.53 3.51
CA VAL A 249 -11.03 -9.41 4.46
C VAL A 249 -12.03 -10.04 5.42
N ILE A 250 -11.75 -11.24 5.93
CA ILE A 250 -12.60 -11.89 6.94
C ILE A 250 -11.91 -11.80 8.30
N ILE A 251 -12.65 -11.35 9.29
CA ILE A 251 -12.18 -11.15 10.66
C ILE A 251 -12.69 -12.23 11.60
N ALA A 252 -11.94 -12.48 12.66
CA ALA A 252 -12.33 -13.33 13.77
C ALA A 252 -13.44 -12.66 14.60
N GLU A 253 -14.58 -13.34 14.76
CA GLU A 253 -15.69 -12.82 15.56
C GLU A 253 -15.49 -13.07 17.05
N GLU A 254 -14.82 -14.16 17.40
CA GLU A 254 -14.48 -14.55 18.77
C GLU A 254 -13.02 -15.01 18.86
N ASP A 255 -12.50 -15.05 20.08
CA ASP A 255 -11.23 -15.69 20.38
C ASP A 255 -11.32 -17.20 20.14
N GLY A 256 -10.27 -17.78 19.57
CA GLY A 256 -10.23 -19.22 19.32
C GLY A 256 -8.91 -19.70 18.77
N ASP A 257 -8.88 -20.98 18.43
CA ASP A 257 -7.71 -21.65 17.84
C ASP A 257 -8.06 -22.17 16.44
N VAL A 258 -7.15 -21.97 15.48
CA VAL A 258 -7.34 -22.43 14.11
C VAL A 258 -7.13 -23.94 14.03
N VAL A 259 -8.20 -24.70 13.78
CA VAL A 259 -8.18 -26.18 13.73
C VAL A 259 -7.74 -26.70 12.37
N SER A 260 -8.25 -26.08 11.30
CA SER A 260 -7.98 -26.51 9.93
C SER A 260 -7.93 -25.31 8.99
N VAL A 261 -6.94 -25.32 8.10
CA VAL A 261 -6.77 -24.33 7.04
C VAL A 261 -6.69 -25.08 5.72
N THR A 262 -7.59 -24.76 4.80
CA THR A 262 -7.58 -25.24 3.42
C THR A 262 -7.69 -24.06 2.46
N GLY A 263 -7.42 -24.28 1.17
CA GLY A 263 -7.50 -23.21 0.17
C GLY A 263 -8.91 -22.64 -0.04
N SER A 264 -9.97 -23.31 0.44
CA SER A 264 -11.37 -22.88 0.29
C SER A 264 -12.12 -22.71 1.60
N THR A 265 -11.63 -23.28 2.71
CA THR A 265 -12.30 -23.24 4.01
C THR A 265 -11.32 -23.14 5.17
N ILE A 266 -11.71 -22.41 6.20
CA ILE A 266 -10.96 -22.29 7.47
C ILE A 266 -11.90 -22.66 8.60
N VAL A 267 -11.45 -23.52 9.51
CA VAL A 267 -12.22 -23.95 10.68
C VAL A 267 -11.53 -23.46 11.94
N VAL A 268 -12.25 -22.68 12.73
CA VAL A 268 -11.80 -22.13 14.01
C VAL A 268 -12.60 -22.78 15.14
N SER A 269 -11.91 -23.20 16.19
CA SER A 269 -12.51 -23.60 17.46
C SER A 269 -12.61 -22.38 18.36
N GLU A 270 -13.81 -21.86 18.56
CA GLU A 270 -14.07 -20.72 19.43
C GLU A 270 -13.96 -21.16 20.90
N LYS A 271 -13.49 -20.27 21.78
CA LYS A 271 -13.39 -20.54 23.23
C LYS A 271 -14.74 -20.90 23.86
N GLY A 272 -15.86 -20.50 23.24
CA GLY A 272 -17.22 -20.88 23.63
C GLY A 272 -17.60 -22.34 23.37
N GLY A 273 -16.71 -23.15 22.78
CA GLY A 273 -16.93 -24.58 22.51
C GLY A 273 -17.60 -24.88 21.17
N GLY A 274 -17.71 -23.88 20.28
CA GLY A 274 -18.23 -24.00 18.92
C GLY A 274 -17.13 -24.15 17.88
N LEU A 275 -17.39 -24.93 16.82
CA LEU A 275 -16.57 -24.93 15.61
C LEU A 275 -17.24 -24.02 14.57
N ARG A 276 -16.50 -23.00 14.14
CA ARG A 276 -16.94 -22.08 13.11
C ARG A 276 -16.18 -22.32 11.81
N THR A 277 -16.93 -22.46 10.72
CA THR A 277 -16.36 -22.66 9.39
C THR A 277 -16.54 -21.41 8.55
N TYR A 278 -15.42 -20.87 8.07
CA TYR A 278 -15.36 -19.75 7.14
C TYR A 278 -15.14 -20.26 5.72
N HIS A 279 -16.03 -19.90 4.80
CA HIS A 279 -15.93 -20.25 3.38
C HIS A 279 -15.30 -19.10 2.59
N LEU A 280 -14.24 -19.41 1.85
CA LEU A 280 -13.47 -18.45 1.06
C LEU A 280 -14.08 -18.29 -0.33
N ARG A 281 -14.12 -17.05 -0.83
CA ARG A 281 -14.49 -16.74 -2.21
C ARG A 281 -13.31 -17.00 -3.13
N LYS A 282 -13.40 -18.01 -3.99
CA LYS A 282 -12.33 -18.37 -4.93
C LYS A 282 -12.69 -17.96 -6.36
N TYR A 283 -11.76 -17.28 -7.03
CA TYR A 283 -11.86 -16.88 -8.43
C TYR A 283 -13.20 -16.22 -8.84
N GLN A 284 -13.74 -15.36 -7.98
CA GLN A 284 -14.99 -14.67 -8.26
C GLN A 284 -14.74 -13.46 -9.16
N ARG A 285 -15.56 -13.32 -10.21
CA ARG A 285 -15.51 -12.15 -11.10
C ARG A 285 -16.07 -10.89 -10.42
N SER A 286 -15.33 -9.78 -10.50
CA SER A 286 -15.80 -8.44 -10.11
C SER A 286 -16.63 -7.75 -11.22
N ASN A 287 -17.20 -6.58 -10.94
CA ASN A 287 -17.93 -5.83 -11.95
C ASN A 287 -17.04 -5.37 -13.12
N GLN A 288 -15.76 -5.09 -12.84
CA GLN A 288 -14.75 -4.68 -13.82
C GLN A 288 -13.97 -5.86 -14.40
N SER A 289 -14.54 -7.08 -14.36
CA SER A 289 -13.91 -8.31 -14.87
C SER A 289 -12.58 -8.71 -14.21
N THR A 290 -12.21 -8.11 -13.07
CA THR A 290 -11.04 -8.53 -12.29
C THR A 290 -11.38 -9.72 -11.38
N CYS A 291 -10.36 -10.45 -10.93
CA CYS A 291 -10.52 -11.61 -10.06
C CYS A 291 -10.49 -11.23 -8.57
N ILE A 292 -11.51 -11.64 -7.83
CA ILE A 292 -11.57 -11.65 -6.36
C ILE A 292 -11.26 -13.08 -5.90
N ASP A 293 -10.13 -13.25 -5.24
CA ASP A 293 -9.60 -14.51 -4.74
C ASP A 293 -9.18 -14.33 -3.28
N GLN A 294 -9.89 -15.00 -2.38
CA GLN A 294 -9.58 -15.01 -0.96
C GLN A 294 -8.62 -16.13 -0.61
N ARG A 295 -7.70 -15.83 0.31
CA ARG A 295 -6.61 -16.71 0.73
C ARG A 295 -6.52 -16.72 2.26
N PRO A 296 -6.24 -17.87 2.87
CA PRO A 296 -5.97 -17.91 4.30
C PRO A 296 -4.77 -17.03 4.67
N ALA A 297 -4.94 -16.16 5.66
CA ALA A 297 -3.85 -15.38 6.26
C ALA A 297 -3.28 -16.03 7.53
N VAL A 298 -3.96 -17.07 8.04
CA VAL A 298 -3.60 -17.79 9.27
C VAL A 298 -3.07 -19.19 8.99
N VAL A 299 -2.28 -19.70 9.93
CA VAL A 299 -1.76 -21.08 9.91
C VAL A 299 -2.50 -21.98 10.91
N LYS A 300 -2.48 -23.29 10.66
CA LYS A 300 -3.07 -24.28 11.57
C LYS A 300 -2.39 -24.22 12.94
N GLY A 301 -3.18 -24.20 14.01
CA GLY A 301 -2.71 -24.12 15.39
C GLY A 301 -2.45 -22.69 15.89
N GLN A 302 -2.65 -21.67 15.06
CA GLN A 302 -2.56 -20.27 15.48
C GLN A 302 -3.71 -19.91 16.42
N VAL A 303 -3.37 -19.23 17.52
CA VAL A 303 -4.35 -18.62 18.43
C VAL A 303 -4.77 -17.28 17.84
N ILE A 304 -6.06 -17.07 17.68
CA ILE A 304 -6.63 -15.82 17.16
C ILE A 304 -7.46 -15.11 18.23
N ARG A 305 -7.43 -13.79 18.19
CA ARG A 305 -8.26 -12.92 19.03
C ARG A 305 -9.40 -12.36 18.20
N ARG A 306 -10.48 -12.00 18.88
CA ARG A 306 -11.57 -11.24 18.25
C ARG A 306 -11.03 -9.99 17.58
N GLY A 307 -11.34 -9.84 16.29
CA GLY A 307 -10.89 -8.72 15.45
C GLY A 307 -9.67 -9.03 14.58
N ASP A 308 -8.95 -10.14 14.82
CA ASP A 308 -7.80 -10.53 13.99
C ASP A 308 -8.27 -10.91 12.58
N ILE A 309 -7.46 -10.60 11.58
CA ILE A 309 -7.74 -10.94 10.18
C ILE A 309 -7.36 -12.40 9.93
N ILE A 310 -8.33 -13.20 9.50
CA ILE A 310 -8.17 -14.63 9.21
C ILE A 310 -7.92 -14.87 7.72
N VAL A 311 -8.43 -13.98 6.86
CA VAL A 311 -8.47 -14.16 5.41
C VAL A 311 -8.13 -12.87 4.69
N ASP A 312 -7.17 -12.97 3.78
CA ASP A 312 -6.82 -11.94 2.81
C ASP A 312 -7.61 -12.08 1.50
N SER A 313 -7.68 -10.99 0.74
CA SER A 313 -8.30 -10.88 -0.59
C SER A 313 -7.23 -10.62 -1.66
N SER A 314 -7.62 -10.48 -2.93
CA SER A 314 -6.69 -10.32 -4.07
C SER A 314 -5.76 -9.11 -4.01
N SER A 315 -6.01 -8.14 -3.13
CA SER A 315 -5.18 -6.94 -2.98
C SER A 315 -4.94 -6.62 -1.51
N THR A 316 -4.86 -7.67 -0.68
CA THR A 316 -4.41 -7.55 0.69
C THR A 316 -3.37 -8.62 0.99
N GLU A 317 -2.47 -8.31 1.92
CA GLU A 317 -1.47 -9.23 2.44
C GLU A 317 -1.30 -8.95 3.93
N SER A 318 -1.35 -10.01 4.74
CA SER A 318 -1.30 -9.92 6.21
C SER A 318 -2.34 -8.95 6.79
N GLY A 319 -3.51 -8.85 6.16
CA GLY A 319 -4.58 -7.96 6.57
C GLY A 319 -4.40 -6.49 6.19
N GLU A 320 -3.38 -6.16 5.40
CA GLU A 320 -3.11 -4.80 4.95
C GLU A 320 -3.33 -4.64 3.45
N LEU A 321 -3.60 -3.41 3.02
CA LEU A 321 -3.83 -3.10 1.62
C LEU A 321 -2.53 -3.20 0.80
N ALA A 322 -2.54 -4.09 -0.19
CA ALA A 322 -1.41 -4.38 -1.07
C ALA A 322 -1.87 -4.28 -2.54
N LEU A 323 -1.76 -3.09 -3.13
CA LEU A 323 -2.23 -2.79 -4.49
C LEU A 323 -1.20 -3.09 -5.59
N GLY A 324 0.06 -3.33 -5.23
CA GLY A 324 1.19 -3.37 -6.16
C GLY A 324 2.33 -4.27 -5.70
N GLN A 325 3.56 -3.86 -6.04
CA GLN A 325 4.81 -4.59 -5.83
C GLN A 325 5.93 -3.61 -5.45
N ASN A 326 6.87 -4.04 -4.60
CA ASN A 326 8.07 -3.26 -4.27
C ASN A 326 9.19 -3.57 -5.26
N VAL A 327 9.64 -2.57 -6.03
CA VAL A 327 10.66 -2.76 -7.08
C VAL A 327 11.90 -1.91 -6.80
N THR A 328 13.06 -2.35 -7.29
CA THR A 328 14.27 -1.51 -7.30
C THR A 328 14.21 -0.55 -8.49
N VAL A 329 14.20 0.75 -8.21
CA VAL A 329 14.00 1.80 -9.22
C VAL A 329 15.26 2.64 -9.38
N ALA A 330 15.60 3.00 -10.62
CA ALA A 330 16.66 3.97 -10.92
C ALA A 330 16.11 5.20 -11.66
N PHE A 331 16.51 6.39 -11.22
CA PHE A 331 16.21 7.66 -11.90
C PHE A 331 17.38 8.07 -12.79
N ILE A 332 17.43 7.52 -14.00
CA ILE A 332 18.47 7.81 -15.00
C ILE A 332 17.85 7.95 -16.39
N SER A 333 18.43 8.76 -17.26
CA SER A 333 18.02 8.79 -18.68
C SER A 333 18.74 7.67 -19.43
N TRP A 334 17.99 6.76 -20.07
CA TRP A 334 18.59 5.57 -20.70
C TRP A 334 18.09 5.39 -22.13
N GLU A 335 19.00 5.59 -23.09
CA GLU A 335 18.82 5.38 -24.55
C GLU A 335 17.56 5.98 -25.19
N GLY A 336 16.94 6.98 -24.54
CA GLY A 336 15.65 7.54 -24.97
C GLY A 336 14.46 6.60 -24.76
N GLY A 337 14.67 5.39 -24.22
CA GLY A 337 13.62 4.42 -23.92
C GLY A 337 12.66 4.89 -22.83
N ASN A 338 13.10 5.81 -21.98
CA ASN A 338 12.30 6.49 -20.96
C ASN A 338 12.05 7.97 -21.27
N PHE A 339 11.96 8.34 -22.56
CA PHE A 339 11.60 9.70 -22.95
C PHE A 339 10.21 10.11 -22.41
N GLU A 340 10.11 11.33 -21.88
CA GLU A 340 8.92 11.86 -21.19
C GLU A 340 8.39 10.91 -20.08
N ASP A 341 7.25 10.27 -20.32
CA ASP A 341 6.52 9.38 -19.41
C ASP A 341 6.66 7.90 -19.78
N ALA A 342 7.59 7.57 -20.68
CA ALA A 342 7.91 6.18 -20.95
C ALA A 342 8.68 5.55 -19.78
N ILE A 343 8.39 4.28 -19.49
CA ILE A 343 9.04 3.49 -18.45
C ILE A 343 9.67 2.26 -19.08
N LEU A 344 10.89 1.94 -18.66
CA LEU A 344 11.55 0.68 -19.00
C LEU A 344 11.44 -0.28 -17.82
N ILE A 345 11.17 -1.54 -18.12
CA ILE A 345 11.07 -2.59 -17.11
C ILE A 345 12.02 -3.74 -17.43
N SER A 346 12.58 -4.35 -16.38
CA SER A 346 13.39 -5.56 -16.49
C SER A 346 12.53 -6.75 -16.87
N GLU A 347 13.06 -7.63 -17.73
CA GLU A 347 12.47 -8.92 -18.06
C GLU A 347 12.29 -9.80 -16.82
N ARG A 348 13.10 -9.62 -15.77
CA ARG A 348 12.98 -10.32 -14.48
C ARG A 348 11.57 -10.23 -13.90
N LEU A 349 10.95 -9.05 -13.98
CA LEU A 349 9.59 -8.82 -13.46
C LEU A 349 8.53 -9.64 -14.20
N VAL A 350 8.77 -9.96 -15.47
CA VAL A 350 7.91 -10.80 -16.33
C VAL A 350 8.16 -12.28 -16.05
N GLN A 351 9.41 -12.67 -15.84
CA GLN A 351 9.82 -14.04 -15.51
C GLN A 351 9.27 -14.48 -14.15
N GLU A 352 9.33 -13.60 -13.15
CA GLU A 352 8.87 -13.85 -11.78
C GLU A 352 7.35 -13.66 -11.58
N ASP A 353 6.61 -13.36 -12.67
CA ASP A 353 5.16 -13.09 -12.66
C ASP A 353 4.73 -11.96 -11.68
N ARG A 354 5.60 -11.01 -11.35
CA ARG A 354 5.34 -9.96 -10.33
C ARG A 354 4.14 -9.07 -10.68
N PHE A 355 4.10 -8.55 -11.91
CA PHE A 355 2.99 -7.76 -12.42
C PHE A 355 2.05 -8.59 -13.30
N THR A 356 1.50 -9.65 -12.71
CA THR A 356 0.55 -10.54 -13.39
C THR A 356 -0.83 -10.44 -12.75
N SER A 357 -1.87 -10.30 -13.58
CA SER A 357 -3.27 -10.22 -13.14
C SER A 357 -4.13 -11.29 -13.80
N VAL A 358 -5.28 -11.59 -13.18
CA VAL A 358 -6.28 -12.51 -13.72
C VAL A 358 -7.57 -11.75 -14.00
N HIS A 359 -8.02 -11.84 -15.24
CA HIS A 359 -9.27 -11.28 -15.71
C HIS A 359 -10.24 -12.41 -16.03
N ILE A 360 -11.51 -12.23 -15.67
CA ILE A 360 -12.56 -13.21 -15.93
C ILE A 360 -13.64 -12.51 -16.73
N GLU A 361 -13.81 -12.92 -17.98
CA GLU A 361 -14.89 -12.45 -18.85
C GLU A 361 -16.03 -13.47 -18.88
N LYS A 362 -17.25 -12.97 -19.07
CA LYS A 362 -18.46 -13.78 -19.18
C LYS A 362 -19.02 -13.63 -20.58
N TYR A 363 -19.15 -14.75 -21.27
CA TYR A 363 -19.82 -14.83 -22.55
C TYR A 363 -21.14 -15.56 -22.36
N GLU A 364 -22.22 -14.95 -22.83
CA GLU A 364 -23.58 -15.44 -22.62
C GLU A 364 -24.25 -15.61 -23.96
N VAL A 365 -24.96 -16.72 -24.13
CA VAL A 365 -25.83 -16.98 -25.27
C VAL A 365 -27.16 -17.52 -24.79
N GLU A 366 -28.23 -17.04 -25.41
CA GLU A 366 -29.59 -17.46 -25.14
C GLU A 366 -30.13 -18.21 -26.36
N ALA A 367 -30.78 -19.34 -26.12
CA ALA A 367 -31.63 -20.03 -27.07
C ALA A 367 -33.07 -19.56 -26.89
N ARG A 368 -33.64 -19.01 -27.97
CA ARG A 368 -34.97 -18.41 -27.95
C ARG A 368 -35.93 -19.18 -28.83
N ASP A 369 -37.20 -19.17 -28.45
CA ASP A 369 -38.26 -19.64 -29.32
C ASP A 369 -38.58 -18.55 -30.37
N THR A 370 -38.41 -18.89 -31.64
CA THR A 370 -38.65 -17.98 -32.76
C THR A 370 -39.86 -18.44 -33.56
N LYS A 371 -40.46 -17.53 -34.34
CA LYS A 371 -41.59 -17.87 -35.21
C LYS A 371 -41.27 -18.96 -36.25
N LEU A 372 -39.99 -19.17 -36.55
CA LEU A 372 -39.51 -20.15 -37.52
C LEU A 372 -39.18 -21.50 -36.88
N GLY A 373 -39.29 -21.60 -35.55
CA GLY A 373 -38.90 -22.75 -34.74
C GLY A 373 -37.99 -22.33 -33.58
N PRO A 374 -37.82 -23.22 -32.59
CA PRO A 374 -36.91 -22.97 -31.47
C PRO A 374 -35.45 -22.98 -31.94
N GLU A 375 -34.65 -22.09 -31.36
CA GLU A 375 -33.19 -22.21 -31.45
C GLU A 375 -32.72 -23.34 -30.53
N GLU A 376 -31.81 -24.18 -31.02
CA GLU A 376 -31.30 -25.33 -30.25
C GLU A 376 -29.82 -25.10 -29.92
N ILE A 377 -29.44 -25.42 -28.68
CA ILE A 377 -28.03 -25.55 -28.28
C ILE A 377 -27.64 -27.00 -28.54
N THR A 378 -26.64 -27.21 -29.40
CA THR A 378 -26.24 -28.55 -29.82
C THR A 378 -24.80 -28.59 -30.31
N ARG A 379 -24.19 -29.76 -30.20
CA ARG A 379 -22.88 -30.10 -30.76
C ARG A 379 -22.91 -30.22 -32.30
N ASP A 380 -24.07 -30.54 -32.87
CA ASP A 380 -24.25 -30.80 -34.30
C ASP A 380 -24.37 -29.49 -35.10
N ILE A 381 -23.25 -28.83 -35.33
CA ILE A 381 -23.17 -27.53 -36.02
C ILE A 381 -22.87 -27.74 -37.52
N PRO A 382 -23.66 -27.18 -38.45
CA PRO A 382 -23.41 -27.35 -39.88
C PRO A 382 -22.14 -26.62 -40.34
N ASN A 383 -21.40 -27.23 -41.28
CA ASN A 383 -20.19 -26.66 -41.90
C ASN A 383 -18.99 -26.46 -40.95
N VAL A 384 -18.94 -27.17 -39.82
CA VAL A 384 -17.83 -27.11 -38.86
C VAL A 384 -17.15 -28.47 -38.80
N GLY A 385 -15.81 -28.50 -38.87
CA GLY A 385 -15.02 -29.73 -38.78
C GLY A 385 -14.89 -30.25 -37.34
N GLU A 386 -14.56 -31.55 -37.19
CA GLU A 386 -14.43 -32.20 -35.87
C GLU A 386 -13.39 -31.53 -34.95
N GLU A 387 -12.32 -30.96 -35.51
CA GLU A 387 -11.29 -30.26 -34.72
C GLU A 387 -11.83 -29.06 -33.95
N ALA A 388 -12.80 -28.32 -34.51
CA ALA A 388 -13.39 -27.15 -33.88
C ALA A 388 -14.45 -27.51 -32.82
N ILE A 389 -14.90 -28.76 -32.80
CA ILE A 389 -15.93 -29.30 -31.89
C ILE A 389 -15.29 -30.18 -30.80
N LYS A 390 -13.96 -30.39 -30.84
CA LYS A 390 -13.23 -31.32 -29.95
C LYS A 390 -13.45 -31.05 -28.46
N ASP A 391 -13.62 -29.79 -28.08
CA ASP A 391 -13.77 -29.36 -26.68
C ASP A 391 -15.23 -29.15 -26.26
N LEU A 392 -16.19 -29.35 -27.18
CA LEU A 392 -17.63 -29.31 -26.89
C LEU A 392 -18.10 -30.67 -26.36
N ASP A 393 -18.95 -30.63 -25.34
CA ASP A 393 -19.65 -31.79 -24.80
C ASP A 393 -20.81 -32.23 -25.72
N GLU A 394 -21.52 -33.28 -25.32
CA GLU A 394 -22.67 -33.81 -26.06
C GLU A 394 -23.82 -32.80 -26.24
N SER A 395 -23.92 -31.82 -25.34
CA SER A 395 -24.93 -30.75 -25.40
C SER A 395 -24.48 -29.59 -26.28
N GLY A 396 -23.25 -29.59 -26.80
CA GLY A 396 -22.67 -28.50 -27.56
C GLY A 396 -22.09 -27.37 -26.71
N ILE A 397 -21.80 -27.63 -25.43
CA ILE A 397 -21.23 -26.66 -24.49
C ILE A 397 -19.76 -26.99 -24.25
N ILE A 398 -18.90 -25.97 -24.21
CA ILE A 398 -17.48 -26.19 -23.98
C ILE A 398 -17.19 -26.75 -22.58
N ARG A 399 -16.27 -27.72 -22.51
CA ARG A 399 -15.85 -28.31 -21.24
C ARG A 399 -15.05 -27.35 -20.36
N ILE A 400 -15.23 -27.46 -19.05
CA ILE A 400 -14.43 -26.71 -18.08
C ILE A 400 -12.95 -27.13 -18.18
N GLY A 401 -12.06 -26.16 -18.18
CA GLY A 401 -10.62 -26.36 -18.30
C GLY A 401 -10.09 -26.43 -19.74
N ALA A 402 -10.95 -26.29 -20.76
CA ALA A 402 -10.49 -26.11 -22.14
C ALA A 402 -9.74 -24.79 -22.31
N GLU A 403 -8.68 -24.82 -23.12
CA GLU A 403 -7.98 -23.62 -23.57
C GLU A 403 -8.60 -23.16 -24.88
N VAL A 404 -8.99 -21.88 -24.92
CA VAL A 404 -9.71 -21.29 -26.04
C VAL A 404 -8.95 -20.11 -26.61
N GLY A 405 -8.83 -20.10 -27.93
CA GLY A 405 -8.29 -19.00 -28.72
C GLY A 405 -9.36 -18.26 -29.52
N PRO A 406 -8.94 -17.27 -30.32
CA PRO A 406 -9.85 -16.55 -31.21
C PRO A 406 -10.60 -17.47 -32.16
N ASN A 407 -11.92 -17.27 -32.33
CA ASN A 407 -12.85 -18.05 -33.16
C ASN A 407 -13.24 -19.46 -32.69
N ASP A 408 -12.69 -19.94 -31.58
CA ASP A 408 -13.12 -21.21 -30.98
C ASP A 408 -14.57 -21.14 -30.51
N ILE A 409 -15.30 -22.24 -30.64
CA ILE A 409 -16.72 -22.31 -30.30
C ILE A 409 -16.84 -22.57 -28.79
N LEU A 410 -17.49 -21.65 -28.08
CA LEU A 410 -17.80 -21.79 -26.65
C LEU A 410 -19.12 -22.55 -26.45
N VAL A 411 -20.13 -22.22 -27.27
CA VAL A 411 -21.45 -22.84 -27.19
C VAL A 411 -22.00 -22.96 -28.61
N GLY A 412 -22.24 -24.20 -29.04
CA GLY A 412 -22.87 -24.53 -30.30
C GLY A 412 -24.34 -24.14 -30.28
N LYS A 413 -24.74 -23.28 -31.22
CA LYS A 413 -26.13 -22.82 -31.36
C LYS A 413 -26.56 -22.85 -32.81
N ILE A 414 -27.73 -23.44 -33.06
CA ILE A 414 -28.36 -23.47 -34.37
C ILE A 414 -29.69 -22.71 -34.36
N THR A 415 -29.88 -21.88 -35.37
CA THR A 415 -31.14 -21.16 -35.59
C THR A 415 -31.82 -21.70 -36.86
N PRO A 416 -33.11 -22.03 -36.82
CA PRO A 416 -33.83 -22.45 -38.03
C PRO A 416 -33.85 -21.33 -39.07
N LYS A 417 -33.52 -21.67 -40.32
CA LYS A 417 -33.63 -20.72 -41.44
C LYS A 417 -35.09 -20.64 -41.89
N GLY A 418 -35.57 -19.43 -42.14
CA GLY A 418 -36.85 -19.27 -42.82
C GLY A 418 -36.74 -19.76 -44.26
N GLU A 419 -37.85 -20.22 -44.84
CA GLU A 419 -37.96 -20.55 -46.26
C GLU A 419 -37.70 -19.29 -47.11
N LYS A 420 -36.43 -19.01 -47.39
CA LYS A 420 -36.06 -18.26 -48.60
C LYS A 420 -36.01 -19.26 -49.73
N GLU A 421 -36.52 -18.89 -50.91
CA GLU A 421 -36.27 -19.63 -52.14
C GLU A 421 -34.75 -19.82 -52.27
N LEU A 422 -34.28 -21.06 -52.11
CA LEU A 422 -32.89 -21.44 -52.31
C LEU A 422 -32.46 -20.91 -53.67
N THR A 423 -31.29 -20.28 -53.76
CA THR A 423 -30.81 -19.83 -55.06
C THR A 423 -30.63 -21.04 -55.98
N PRO A 424 -30.78 -20.90 -57.31
CA PRO A 424 -30.56 -22.00 -58.24
C PRO A 424 -29.22 -22.73 -58.02
N GLU A 425 -28.17 -22.01 -57.59
CA GLU A 425 -26.87 -22.57 -57.24
C GLU A 425 -26.91 -23.46 -55.99
N GLU A 426 -27.58 -23.02 -54.92
CA GLU A 426 -27.75 -23.81 -53.69
C GLU A 426 -28.64 -25.04 -53.91
N ARG A 427 -29.68 -24.92 -54.76
CA ARG A 427 -30.52 -26.06 -55.18
C ARG A 427 -29.72 -27.09 -55.96
N LEU A 428 -28.83 -26.64 -56.85
CA LEU A 428 -27.96 -27.53 -57.63
C LEU A 428 -26.95 -28.24 -56.72
N LEU A 429 -26.32 -27.52 -55.79
CA LEU A 429 -25.40 -28.10 -54.80
C LEU A 429 -26.09 -29.19 -53.97
N ARG A 430 -27.31 -28.93 -53.47
CA ARG A 430 -28.10 -29.94 -52.75
C ARG A 430 -28.43 -31.18 -53.59
N ALA A 431 -28.74 -30.99 -54.87
CA ALA A 431 -29.04 -32.10 -55.79
C ALA A 431 -27.80 -32.95 -56.13
N ILE A 432 -26.60 -32.35 -56.13
CA ILE A 432 -25.33 -33.04 -56.42
C ILE A 432 -24.80 -33.79 -55.20
N PHE A 433 -24.80 -33.17 -54.01
CA PHE A 433 -24.17 -33.73 -52.82
C PHE A 433 -25.09 -34.59 -51.95
N GLY A 434 -26.41 -34.60 -52.21
CA GLY A 434 -27.35 -35.50 -51.55
C GLY A 434 -27.51 -35.29 -50.03
N GLU A 435 -26.87 -34.28 -49.45
CA GLU A 435 -26.97 -33.95 -48.04
C GLU A 435 -28.38 -33.42 -47.72
N LYS A 436 -29.18 -34.26 -47.05
CA LYS A 436 -30.35 -33.81 -46.28
C LYS A 436 -29.88 -33.06 -45.03
N SER A 437 -29.10 -32.00 -45.20
CA SER A 437 -28.70 -31.13 -44.09
C SER A 437 -29.93 -30.39 -43.57
N ARG A 438 -30.14 -30.42 -42.25
CA ARG A 438 -31.17 -29.59 -41.57
C ARG A 438 -30.98 -28.14 -42.05
N ASP A 439 -32.07 -27.45 -42.43
CA ASP A 439 -32.05 -26.04 -42.86
C ASP A 439 -31.83 -25.10 -41.68
N VAL A 440 -30.67 -25.22 -41.04
CA VAL A 440 -30.28 -24.47 -39.85
C VAL A 440 -29.04 -23.64 -40.16
N LYS A 441 -28.92 -22.50 -39.48
CA LYS A 441 -27.79 -21.60 -39.55
C LYS A 441 -26.98 -21.72 -38.27
N ASP A 442 -25.66 -21.78 -38.40
CA ASP A 442 -24.75 -21.61 -37.27
C ASP A 442 -24.86 -20.18 -36.70
N THR A 443 -25.30 -20.09 -35.45
CA THR A 443 -25.35 -18.86 -34.65
C THR A 443 -24.62 -19.07 -33.31
N SER A 444 -23.63 -19.95 -33.31
CA SER A 444 -22.84 -20.34 -32.14
C SER A 444 -22.10 -19.17 -31.52
N LEU A 445 -21.93 -19.24 -30.19
CA LEU A 445 -21.11 -18.33 -29.43
C LEU A 445 -19.64 -18.69 -29.65
N ARG A 446 -18.88 -17.75 -30.20
CA ARG A 446 -17.45 -17.91 -30.48
C ARG A 446 -16.63 -16.92 -29.67
N MET A 447 -15.40 -17.29 -29.36
CA MET A 447 -14.43 -16.38 -28.74
C MET A 447 -14.16 -15.17 -29.66
N PRO A 448 -14.29 -13.94 -29.16
CA PRO A 448 -13.93 -12.74 -29.92
C PRO A 448 -12.48 -12.72 -30.38
N HIS A 449 -12.20 -11.95 -31.43
CA HIS A 449 -10.83 -11.78 -31.91
C HIS A 449 -9.96 -11.08 -30.86
N GLY A 450 -8.74 -11.59 -30.68
CA GLY A 450 -7.74 -11.01 -29.76
C GLY A 450 -7.86 -11.49 -28.30
N GLU A 451 -8.91 -12.24 -27.96
CA GLU A 451 -9.08 -12.82 -26.64
C GLU A 451 -8.68 -14.30 -26.65
N ARG A 452 -8.07 -14.73 -25.55
CA ARG A 452 -7.65 -16.10 -25.29
C ARG A 452 -7.71 -16.37 -23.80
N GLY A 453 -7.97 -17.60 -23.41
CA GLY A 453 -8.00 -17.95 -22.01
C GLY A 453 -8.39 -19.38 -21.77
N LYS A 454 -8.73 -19.67 -20.51
CA LYS A 454 -9.13 -20.99 -20.05
C LYS A 454 -10.56 -20.91 -19.51
N VAL A 455 -11.40 -21.85 -19.91
CA VAL A 455 -12.78 -21.95 -19.38
C VAL A 455 -12.71 -22.36 -17.91
N VAL A 456 -13.27 -21.53 -17.02
CA VAL A 456 -13.22 -21.75 -15.57
C VAL A 456 -14.55 -22.19 -14.97
N ASP A 457 -15.66 -21.68 -15.51
CA ASP A 457 -17.00 -21.98 -15.01
C ASP A 457 -17.99 -21.95 -16.19
N VAL A 458 -18.96 -22.85 -16.17
CA VAL A 458 -20.05 -22.88 -17.14
C VAL A 458 -21.36 -23.08 -16.38
N ARG A 459 -22.32 -22.16 -16.61
CA ARG A 459 -23.63 -22.21 -15.97
C ARG A 459 -24.72 -22.24 -17.02
N VAL A 460 -25.61 -23.21 -16.89
CA VAL A 460 -26.79 -23.38 -17.73
C VAL A 460 -28.01 -22.98 -16.91
N PHE A 461 -28.81 -22.06 -17.44
CA PHE A 461 -30.06 -21.62 -16.85
C PHE A 461 -31.20 -22.08 -17.74
N ASN A 462 -32.01 -23.00 -17.25
CA ASN A 462 -33.24 -23.42 -17.89
C ASN A 462 -34.41 -22.60 -17.36
N ARG A 463 -35.43 -22.42 -18.21
CA ARG A 463 -36.66 -21.72 -17.83
C ARG A 463 -37.46 -22.40 -16.74
N GLU A 464 -37.42 -23.72 -16.66
CA GLU A 464 -38.11 -24.49 -15.61
C GLU A 464 -37.55 -24.17 -14.21
N ASP A 465 -36.23 -23.98 -14.12
CA ASP A 465 -35.53 -23.77 -12.86
C ASP A 465 -35.39 -22.28 -12.47
N ASN A 466 -35.47 -21.36 -13.45
CA ASN A 466 -35.27 -19.93 -13.24
C ASN A 466 -36.39 -19.09 -13.87
N ALA A 467 -37.32 -18.64 -13.04
CA ALA A 467 -38.46 -17.81 -13.45
C ALA A 467 -38.07 -16.39 -13.93
N ASP A 468 -36.85 -15.94 -13.66
CA ASP A 468 -36.34 -14.60 -14.00
C ASP A 468 -35.82 -14.47 -15.44
N LEU A 469 -35.84 -15.53 -16.25
CA LEU A 469 -35.42 -15.47 -17.65
C LEU A 469 -36.37 -14.59 -18.49
N SER A 470 -35.80 -13.84 -19.44
CA SER A 470 -36.56 -12.99 -20.34
C SER A 470 -37.60 -13.77 -21.14
N ALA A 471 -38.75 -13.15 -21.42
CA ALA A 471 -39.83 -13.81 -22.16
C ALA A 471 -39.35 -14.30 -23.54
N GLY A 472 -39.51 -15.61 -23.78
CA GLY A 472 -39.13 -16.25 -25.05
C GLY A 472 -37.73 -16.87 -25.05
N VAL A 473 -36.96 -16.72 -23.97
CA VAL A 473 -35.74 -17.49 -23.72
C VAL A 473 -36.14 -18.84 -23.11
N ASP A 474 -35.58 -19.93 -23.65
CA ASP A 474 -35.78 -21.28 -23.13
C ASP A 474 -34.59 -21.73 -22.29
N VAL A 475 -33.39 -21.59 -22.86
CA VAL A 475 -32.12 -21.91 -22.21
C VAL A 475 -31.14 -20.75 -22.37
N MET A 476 -30.42 -20.41 -21.31
CA MET A 476 -29.30 -19.48 -21.33
C MET A 476 -28.04 -20.18 -20.84
N VAL A 477 -26.97 -20.13 -21.64
CA VAL A 477 -25.65 -20.66 -21.26
C VAL A 477 -24.68 -19.51 -21.05
N ARG A 478 -24.04 -19.51 -19.89
CA ARG A 478 -23.00 -18.55 -19.49
C ARG A 478 -21.68 -19.30 -19.35
N VAL A 479 -20.70 -18.91 -20.16
CA VAL A 479 -19.32 -19.43 -20.11
C VAL A 479 -18.41 -18.34 -19.52
N SER A 480 -17.70 -18.67 -18.45
CA SER A 480 -16.69 -17.79 -17.85
C SER A 480 -15.32 -18.23 -18.31
N VAL A 481 -14.57 -17.31 -18.91
CA VAL A 481 -13.20 -17.56 -19.41
C VAL A 481 -12.25 -16.68 -18.61
N ALA A 482 -11.25 -17.30 -18.00
CA ALA A 482 -10.19 -16.61 -17.29
C ALA A 482 -8.97 -16.42 -18.20
N GLN A 483 -8.42 -15.21 -18.18
CA GLN A 483 -7.21 -14.83 -18.88
C GLN A 483 -6.16 -14.36 -17.86
N ARG A 484 -4.97 -14.96 -17.92
CA ARG A 484 -3.80 -14.45 -17.20
C ARG A 484 -3.10 -13.42 -18.07
N ARG A 485 -2.96 -12.19 -17.58
CA ARG A 485 -2.28 -11.09 -18.26
C ARG A 485 -0.98 -10.78 -17.51
N LYS A 486 0.15 -11.04 -18.17
CA LYS A 486 1.47 -10.58 -17.74
C LYS A 486 1.69 -9.14 -18.21
N ILE A 487 2.55 -8.40 -17.51
CA ILE A 487 2.96 -7.06 -17.94
C ILE A 487 3.65 -7.13 -19.31
N THR A 488 3.28 -6.20 -20.19
CA THR A 488 3.78 -6.10 -21.57
C THR A 488 3.99 -4.64 -21.96
N ALA A 489 4.72 -4.41 -23.06
CA ALA A 489 4.85 -3.07 -23.63
C ALA A 489 3.48 -2.52 -24.05
N GLY A 490 3.20 -1.27 -23.70
CA GLY A 490 1.90 -0.63 -23.87
C GLY A 490 1.04 -0.62 -22.59
N ASP A 491 1.36 -1.44 -21.60
CA ASP A 491 0.69 -1.38 -20.30
C ASP A 491 1.09 -0.11 -19.54
N LYS A 492 0.16 0.38 -18.72
CA LYS A 492 0.35 1.61 -17.93
C LYS A 492 0.64 1.28 -16.48
N MET A 493 1.71 1.88 -15.94
CA MET A 493 2.07 1.83 -14.53
C MET A 493 2.01 3.21 -13.90
N ALA A 494 1.83 3.24 -12.59
CA ALA A 494 1.83 4.48 -11.82
C ALA A 494 2.29 4.22 -10.38
N GLY A 495 2.97 5.20 -9.78
CA GLY A 495 3.22 5.24 -8.35
C GLY A 495 2.17 6.08 -7.61
N ARG A 496 2.33 6.17 -6.29
CA ARG A 496 1.38 6.87 -5.40
C ARG A 496 1.47 8.40 -5.49
N HIS A 497 2.61 8.91 -5.95
CA HIS A 497 2.94 10.34 -6.08
C HIS A 497 2.49 10.97 -7.40
N GLY A 498 1.56 10.33 -8.12
CA GLY A 498 1.03 10.82 -9.40
C GLY A 498 1.99 10.71 -10.59
N ASN A 499 3.11 9.99 -10.45
CA ASN A 499 3.94 9.56 -11.57
C ASN A 499 3.18 8.48 -12.35
N LYS A 500 2.98 8.71 -13.64
CA LYS A 500 2.33 7.76 -14.56
C LYS A 500 3.23 7.54 -15.75
N GLY A 501 3.26 6.32 -16.24
CA GLY A 501 3.98 6.04 -17.46
C GLY A 501 3.52 4.78 -18.16
N VAL A 502 3.85 4.70 -19.44
CA VAL A 502 3.56 3.53 -20.28
C VAL A 502 4.85 2.75 -20.43
N VAL A 503 4.78 1.42 -20.28
CA VAL A 503 5.92 0.55 -20.52
C VAL A 503 6.27 0.63 -22.00
N SER A 504 7.41 1.24 -22.32
CA SER A 504 7.87 1.38 -23.71
C SER A 504 8.56 0.12 -24.20
N ARG A 505 9.37 -0.49 -23.34
CA ARG A 505 10.14 -1.70 -23.64
C ARG A 505 10.38 -2.54 -22.39
N VAL A 506 10.36 -3.86 -22.58
CA VAL A 506 10.90 -4.84 -21.64
C VAL A 506 12.35 -5.09 -22.04
N VAL A 507 13.28 -4.83 -21.12
CA VAL A 507 14.73 -4.91 -21.34
C VAL A 507 15.24 -6.23 -20.76
N PRO A 508 16.06 -7.00 -21.49
CA PRO A 508 16.70 -8.21 -20.96
C PRO A 508 17.48 -7.93 -19.68
N VAL A 509 17.58 -8.91 -18.79
CA VAL A 509 18.21 -8.72 -17.47
C VAL A 509 19.69 -8.36 -17.60
N GLU A 510 20.37 -8.95 -18.58
CA GLU A 510 21.77 -8.70 -18.92
C GLU A 510 22.05 -7.27 -19.40
N ASP A 511 21.08 -6.62 -20.05
CA ASP A 511 21.21 -5.25 -20.56
C ASP A 511 20.83 -4.20 -19.49
N MET A 512 20.17 -4.61 -18.41
CA MET A 512 19.72 -3.69 -17.37
C MET A 512 20.90 -3.16 -16.55
N PRO A 513 20.91 -1.87 -16.20
CA PRO A 513 21.88 -1.34 -15.25
C PRO A 513 21.80 -2.09 -13.92
N PHE A 514 22.96 -2.37 -13.34
CA PHE A 514 23.09 -3.17 -12.12
C PHE A 514 23.98 -2.48 -11.09
N LEU A 515 23.76 -2.82 -9.82
CA LEU A 515 24.50 -2.32 -8.67
C LEU A 515 25.88 -2.98 -8.58
N GLU A 516 26.77 -2.47 -7.73
CA GLU A 516 28.11 -3.07 -7.56
C GLU A 516 28.07 -4.52 -7.06
N ASP A 517 27.01 -4.91 -6.36
CA ASP A 517 26.77 -6.28 -5.90
C ASP A 517 26.23 -7.22 -7.00
N GLY A 518 26.08 -6.73 -8.24
CA GLY A 518 25.52 -7.48 -9.37
C GLY A 518 24.00 -7.44 -9.46
N THR A 519 23.30 -6.83 -8.49
CA THR A 519 21.83 -6.79 -8.50
C THR A 519 21.31 -5.86 -9.61
N PRO A 520 20.53 -6.36 -10.58
CA PRO A 520 19.96 -5.52 -11.63
C PRO A 520 18.81 -4.65 -11.11
N VAL A 521 18.66 -3.46 -11.68
CA VAL A 521 17.51 -2.58 -11.46
C VAL A 521 16.26 -3.18 -12.10
N ASP A 522 15.09 -2.97 -11.50
CA ASP A 522 13.81 -3.47 -12.02
C ASP A 522 13.13 -2.48 -12.96
N ILE A 523 13.14 -1.19 -12.62
CA ILE A 523 12.44 -0.14 -13.37
C ILE A 523 13.35 1.07 -13.53
N ILE A 524 13.41 1.62 -14.74
CA ILE A 524 14.10 2.89 -15.02
C ILE A 524 13.07 3.99 -15.25
N LEU A 525 13.13 5.02 -14.41
CA LEU A 525 12.30 6.22 -14.50
C LEU A 525 13.12 7.42 -14.98
N ASN A 526 12.46 8.33 -15.67
CA ASN A 526 13.08 9.55 -16.15
C ASN A 526 13.20 10.60 -15.02
N PRO A 527 14.42 11.06 -14.69
CA PRO A 527 14.62 12.06 -13.63
C PRO A 527 13.97 13.41 -13.98
N LEU A 528 13.82 13.76 -15.25
CA LEU A 528 13.25 15.05 -15.68
C LEU A 528 11.77 15.21 -15.28
N GLY A 529 11.07 14.09 -15.05
CA GLY A 529 9.68 14.09 -14.63
C GLY A 529 9.45 14.57 -13.20
N VAL A 530 10.47 14.60 -12.34
CA VAL A 530 10.33 14.93 -10.92
C VAL A 530 10.30 16.45 -10.69
N PRO A 531 11.30 17.25 -11.13
CA PRO A 531 11.33 18.69 -10.84
C PRO A 531 10.15 19.43 -11.47
N GLY A 532 9.77 19.07 -12.71
CA GLY A 532 8.66 19.70 -13.42
C GLY A 532 7.28 19.39 -12.85
N ARG A 533 7.17 18.39 -11.98
CA ARG A 533 5.90 17.96 -11.36
C ARG A 533 5.82 18.24 -9.87
N MET A 534 6.94 18.61 -9.24
CA MET A 534 7.03 18.92 -7.82
C MET A 534 6.46 17.80 -6.94
N ASN A 535 6.81 16.55 -7.26
CA ASN A 535 6.45 15.37 -6.48
C ASN A 535 7.70 14.70 -5.93
N ILE A 536 8.38 15.43 -5.03
CA ILE A 536 9.65 15.04 -4.41
C ILE A 536 9.43 13.86 -3.45
N GLY A 537 8.20 13.68 -2.94
CA GLY A 537 7.84 12.56 -2.06
C GLY A 537 8.24 11.19 -2.62
N GLN A 538 8.20 10.99 -3.94
CA GLN A 538 8.62 9.72 -4.56
C GLN A 538 10.12 9.43 -4.38
N VAL A 539 10.97 10.47 -4.32
CA VAL A 539 12.41 10.31 -4.14
C VAL A 539 12.71 9.99 -2.68
N LEU A 540 12.00 10.64 -1.75
CA LEU A 540 12.07 10.31 -0.32
C LEU A 540 11.60 8.88 -0.05
N GLU A 541 10.53 8.44 -0.73
CA GLU A 541 10.03 7.06 -0.69
C GLU A 541 11.11 6.06 -1.17
N VAL A 542 11.84 6.39 -2.24
CA VAL A 542 12.92 5.54 -2.77
C VAL A 542 14.12 5.48 -1.81
N HIS A 543 14.52 6.61 -1.23
CA HIS A 543 15.62 6.66 -0.27
C HIS A 543 15.31 5.87 1.01
N LEU A 544 14.14 6.12 1.61
CA LEU A 544 13.72 5.40 2.81
C LEU A 544 13.45 3.92 2.50
N GLY A 545 12.87 3.61 1.34
CA GLY A 545 12.65 2.24 0.88
C GLY A 545 13.96 1.47 0.67
N TRP A 546 15.01 2.15 0.20
CA TRP A 546 16.35 1.56 0.09
C TRP A 546 16.92 1.21 1.45
N ALA A 547 16.89 2.15 2.40
CA ALA A 547 17.35 1.90 3.77
C ALA A 547 16.54 0.79 4.44
N ALA A 548 15.20 0.82 4.31
CA ALA A 548 14.29 -0.20 4.83
C ALA A 548 14.60 -1.59 4.28
N LYS A 549 14.82 -1.72 2.97
CA LYS A 549 15.21 -3.00 2.33
C LYS A 549 16.57 -3.49 2.83
N ARG A 550 17.56 -2.61 2.98
CA ARG A 550 18.91 -3.00 3.41
C ARG A 550 18.97 -3.35 4.90
N LEU A 551 18.14 -2.72 5.73
CA LEU A 551 18.10 -2.92 7.18
C LEU A 551 17.04 -3.94 7.64
N GLY A 552 16.18 -4.42 6.74
CA GLY A 552 15.18 -5.46 7.05
C GLY A 552 13.98 -4.96 7.86
N PHE A 553 13.56 -3.70 7.67
CA PHE A 553 12.37 -3.17 8.34
C PHE A 553 11.36 -2.59 7.35
N ARG A 554 10.14 -2.36 7.84
CA ARG A 554 9.09 -1.64 7.11
C ARG A 554 8.88 -0.28 7.76
N ALA A 555 8.92 0.78 6.96
CA ALA A 555 8.73 2.14 7.44
C ALA A 555 7.24 2.52 7.43
N ILE A 556 6.77 3.16 8.49
CA ILE A 556 5.43 3.76 8.55
C ILE A 556 5.61 5.27 8.70
N THR A 557 5.24 6.02 7.67
CA THR A 557 5.36 7.48 7.57
C THR A 557 3.94 8.05 7.45
N PRO A 558 3.30 8.46 8.56
CA PRO A 558 1.99 9.10 8.51
C PRO A 558 2.02 10.38 7.67
N VAL A 559 0.88 10.72 7.09
CA VAL A 559 0.73 11.93 6.27
C VAL A 559 0.86 13.19 7.13
N PHE A 560 1.71 14.14 6.71
CA PHE A 560 2.03 15.39 7.43
C PHE A 560 2.75 15.24 8.78
N ASP A 561 3.10 14.02 9.18
CA ASP A 561 3.86 13.71 10.41
C ASP A 561 4.76 12.49 10.14
N GLY A 562 5.43 12.52 8.98
CA GLY A 562 6.28 11.45 8.47
C GLY A 562 7.74 11.55 8.92
N ALA A 563 8.57 10.69 8.34
CA ALA A 563 10.01 10.68 8.57
C ALA A 563 10.65 11.98 8.05
N LYS A 564 11.58 12.55 8.81
CA LYS A 564 12.32 13.75 8.41
C LYS A 564 13.53 13.41 7.54
N GLU A 565 14.03 14.39 6.79
CA GLU A 565 15.22 14.24 5.97
C GLU A 565 16.43 13.74 6.78
N GLU A 566 16.72 14.35 7.93
CA GLU A 566 17.80 13.94 8.85
C GLU A 566 17.64 12.47 9.31
N GLU A 567 16.41 12.00 9.52
CA GLU A 567 16.13 10.63 9.93
C GLU A 567 16.39 9.66 8.77
N ILE A 568 16.01 10.03 7.54
CA ILE A 568 16.26 9.25 6.33
C ILE A 568 17.77 9.15 6.05
N GLU A 569 18.50 10.27 6.16
CA GLU A 569 19.96 10.31 6.01
C GLU A 569 20.66 9.41 7.03
N ALA A 570 20.19 9.41 8.28
CA ALA A 570 20.71 8.53 9.31
C ALA A 570 20.41 7.04 9.03
N GLU A 571 19.23 6.70 8.51
CA GLU A 571 18.94 5.31 8.11
C GLU A 571 19.75 4.87 6.88
N LEU A 572 20.01 5.78 5.93
CA LEU A 572 20.91 5.53 4.81
C LEU A 572 22.35 5.30 5.28
N ALA A 573 22.81 6.08 6.26
CA ALA A 573 24.11 5.90 6.90
C ALA A 573 24.23 4.52 7.57
N ARG A 574 23.20 4.11 8.33
CA ARG A 574 23.14 2.77 8.95
C ARG A 574 23.13 1.66 7.90
N ALA A 575 22.36 1.82 6.83
CA ALA A 575 22.31 0.86 5.73
C ALA A 575 23.68 0.69 5.08
N TRP A 576 24.40 1.79 4.84
CA TRP A 576 25.76 1.74 4.30
C TRP A 576 26.75 1.05 5.24
N LEU A 577 26.70 1.34 6.55
CA LEU A 577 27.54 0.66 7.54
C LEU A 577 27.31 -0.86 7.54
N VAL A 578 26.05 -1.29 7.42
CA VAL A 578 25.71 -2.72 7.32
C VAL A 578 26.23 -3.32 6.01
N ASP A 579 26.10 -2.62 4.89
CA ASP A 579 26.57 -3.09 3.59
C ASP A 579 28.11 -3.18 3.52
N GLN A 580 28.85 -2.21 4.09
CA GLN A 580 30.31 -2.29 4.17
C GLN A 580 30.78 -3.43 5.06
N ALA A 581 30.19 -3.57 6.25
CA ALA A 581 30.50 -4.71 7.13
C ALA A 581 30.25 -6.05 6.40
N TRP A 582 29.17 -6.15 5.63
CA TRP A 582 28.86 -7.35 4.86
C TRP A 582 29.86 -7.64 3.74
N LYS A 583 30.35 -6.59 3.07
CA LYS A 583 31.37 -6.68 2.02
C LYS A 583 32.74 -7.09 2.58
N GLU A 584 33.17 -6.48 3.67
CA GLU A 584 34.45 -6.81 4.32
C GLU A 584 34.45 -8.19 4.97
N THR A 585 33.32 -8.60 5.56
CA THR A 585 33.19 -9.96 6.12
C THR A 585 33.30 -11.03 5.05
N ALA A 586 32.81 -10.79 3.82
CA ALA A 586 33.06 -11.71 2.70
C ALA A 586 34.56 -11.85 2.37
N GLN A 587 35.28 -10.74 2.27
CA GLN A 587 36.72 -10.77 1.97
C GLN A 587 37.50 -11.48 3.09
N THR A 588 37.17 -11.15 4.34
CA THR A 588 37.78 -11.77 5.52
C THR A 588 37.47 -13.27 5.59
N ALA A 589 36.24 -13.68 5.26
CA ALA A 589 35.84 -15.07 5.22
C ALA A 589 36.65 -15.87 4.19
N TRP A 590 36.88 -15.30 3.00
CA TRP A 590 37.74 -15.91 1.98
C TRP A 590 39.20 -16.02 2.43
N ASP A 591 39.74 -15.01 3.11
CA ASP A 591 41.10 -15.05 3.61
C ASP A 591 41.27 -16.00 4.81
N TRP A 592 40.25 -16.11 5.67
CA TRP A 592 40.17 -17.12 6.72
C TRP A 592 40.15 -18.53 6.12
N LEU A 593 39.33 -18.77 5.09
CA LEU A 593 39.23 -20.06 4.42
C LEU A 593 40.58 -20.47 3.80
N LYS A 594 41.32 -19.55 3.17
CA LYS A 594 42.65 -19.82 2.61
C LYS A 594 43.70 -20.20 3.65
N GLN A 595 43.51 -19.79 4.91
CA GLN A 595 44.44 -20.08 6.01
C GLN A 595 44.19 -21.45 6.66
N GLN A 596 43.03 -22.06 6.43
CA GLN A 596 42.73 -23.41 6.91
C GLN A 596 43.54 -24.43 6.09
N GLU A 597 44.41 -25.20 6.73
CA GLU A 597 45.13 -26.30 6.05
C GLU A 597 44.14 -27.40 5.67
N TYR A 598 43.90 -27.60 4.37
CA TYR A 598 43.09 -28.70 3.87
C TYR A 598 43.76 -30.05 4.20
N SER A 599 43.28 -30.73 5.25
CA SER A 599 43.55 -32.16 5.38
C SER A 599 42.60 -32.92 4.46
N ASP A 600 43.14 -33.87 3.68
CA ASP A 600 42.50 -34.58 2.55
C ASP A 600 41.21 -35.37 2.87
N ASN A 601 40.49 -35.09 3.97
CA ASN A 601 39.32 -35.85 4.41
C ASN A 601 38.22 -35.06 5.15
N GLU A 602 38.19 -33.72 5.10
CA GLU A 602 37.12 -32.95 5.77
C GLU A 602 36.33 -32.02 4.82
N CYS A 603 35.11 -31.71 5.26
CA CYS A 603 33.96 -31.11 4.56
C CYS A 603 34.15 -29.69 3.96
N TYR A 604 35.39 -29.25 3.74
CA TYR A 604 35.72 -27.87 3.37
C TYR A 604 36.55 -27.76 2.09
N ALA A 605 36.69 -28.82 1.28
CA ALA A 605 37.42 -28.74 0.02
C ALA A 605 36.85 -27.63 -0.90
N PRO A 606 37.69 -26.83 -1.60
CA PRO A 606 37.21 -25.76 -2.49
C PRO A 606 36.23 -26.22 -3.58
N GLU A 607 36.27 -27.51 -3.93
CA GLU A 607 35.38 -28.14 -4.91
C GLU A 607 33.94 -28.37 -4.38
N MET A 608 33.73 -28.23 -3.07
CA MET A 608 32.45 -28.43 -2.38
C MET A 608 31.74 -27.12 -2.03
N ILE A 609 32.37 -25.96 -2.31
CA ILE A 609 31.82 -24.63 -2.01
C ILE A 609 31.00 -24.16 -3.21
N GLU A 610 29.73 -23.84 -2.99
CA GLU A 610 28.78 -23.42 -4.01
C GLU A 610 28.95 -21.94 -4.38
N ASP A 611 29.07 -21.04 -3.39
CA ASP A 611 29.11 -19.60 -3.62
C ASP A 611 29.78 -18.78 -2.48
N ASP A 612 29.90 -17.46 -2.68
CA ASP A 612 30.42 -16.50 -1.70
C ASP A 612 29.59 -16.46 -0.40
N ASP A 613 28.29 -16.75 -0.48
CA ASP A 613 27.38 -16.71 0.65
C ASP A 613 27.62 -17.88 1.60
N GLU A 614 27.96 -19.06 1.06
CA GLU A 614 28.35 -20.24 1.83
C GLU A 614 29.65 -19.98 2.61
N VAL A 615 30.67 -19.42 1.96
CA VAL A 615 31.95 -19.08 2.63
C VAL A 615 31.73 -18.06 3.73
N ARG A 616 30.95 -17.00 3.44
CA ARG A 616 30.61 -15.98 4.44
C ARG A 616 29.86 -16.60 5.61
N ARG A 617 28.90 -17.50 5.35
CA ARG A 617 28.15 -18.18 6.41
C ARG A 617 29.08 -18.96 7.33
N LEU A 618 29.94 -19.82 6.80
CA LEU A 618 30.87 -20.62 7.60
C LEU A 618 31.74 -19.76 8.52
N TYR A 619 32.27 -18.66 7.99
CA TYR A 619 33.05 -17.71 8.78
C TYR A 619 32.21 -17.03 9.87
N LEU A 620 31.00 -16.58 9.55
CA LEU A 620 30.09 -15.95 10.51
C LEU A 620 29.64 -16.90 11.61
N GLU A 621 29.39 -18.18 11.30
CA GLU A 621 29.04 -19.20 12.31
C GLU A 621 30.16 -19.36 13.34
N GLN A 622 31.43 -19.37 12.91
CA GLN A 622 32.55 -19.39 13.84
C GLN A 622 32.70 -18.06 14.59
N TRP A 623 32.82 -16.95 13.86
CA TRP A 623 33.16 -15.64 14.43
C TRP A 623 32.08 -15.09 15.36
N LEU A 624 30.81 -15.15 14.97
CA LEU A 624 29.70 -14.70 15.81
C LEU A 624 29.28 -15.76 16.84
N GLY A 625 29.45 -17.05 16.52
CA GLY A 625 29.19 -18.15 17.46
C GLY A 625 30.08 -18.07 18.69
N GLU A 626 31.38 -17.79 18.54
CA GLU A 626 32.31 -17.56 19.65
C GLU A 626 31.91 -16.36 20.53
N ARG A 627 31.21 -15.37 19.94
CA ARG A 627 30.70 -14.18 20.64
C ARG A 627 29.30 -14.36 21.24
N GLY A 628 28.74 -15.57 21.18
CA GLY A 628 27.49 -15.94 21.86
C GLY A 628 26.20 -15.62 21.09
N TYR A 629 26.27 -15.39 19.78
CA TYR A 629 25.10 -15.25 18.92
C TYR A 629 24.47 -16.61 18.57
N ASP A 630 23.17 -16.62 18.28
CA ASP A 630 22.45 -17.84 17.92
C ASP A 630 22.67 -18.21 16.45
N VAL A 631 23.57 -19.18 16.25
CA VAL A 631 23.97 -19.70 14.93
C VAL A 631 22.79 -20.28 14.15
N TYR A 632 21.80 -20.88 14.84
CA TYR A 632 20.64 -21.46 14.16
C TYR A 632 19.76 -20.40 13.50
N ARG A 633 19.80 -19.17 14.01
CA ARG A 633 19.03 -18.06 13.47
C ARG A 633 19.63 -17.50 12.18
N PHE A 634 20.94 -17.72 11.95
CA PHE A 634 21.63 -17.17 10.78
C PHE A 634 21.13 -17.73 9.45
N THR A 635 20.67 -18.99 9.44
CA THR A 635 20.10 -19.60 8.23
C THR A 635 18.70 -19.08 7.91
N SER A 636 17.91 -18.76 8.94
CA SER A 636 16.51 -18.35 8.78
C SER A 636 16.33 -16.85 8.56
N ASP A 637 17.23 -16.02 9.08
CA ASP A 637 17.05 -14.57 9.20
C ASP A 637 18.34 -13.85 8.76
N VAL A 638 18.38 -13.53 7.45
CA VAL A 638 19.54 -12.87 6.83
C VAL A 638 19.73 -11.48 7.40
N ASP A 639 18.65 -10.75 7.69
CA ASP A 639 18.72 -9.39 8.20
C ASP A 639 19.28 -9.37 9.63
N TYR A 640 18.87 -10.30 10.48
CA TYR A 640 19.49 -10.50 11.80
C TYR A 640 21.00 -10.76 11.70
N THR A 641 21.39 -11.62 10.75
CA THR A 641 22.81 -11.97 10.53
C THR A 641 23.63 -10.76 10.09
N ARG A 642 23.11 -9.99 9.13
CA ARG A 642 23.76 -8.77 8.63
C ARG A 642 23.92 -7.73 9.72
N LEU A 643 22.88 -7.52 10.53
CA LEU A 643 22.93 -6.58 11.64
C LEU A 643 23.90 -7.03 12.75
N ALA A 644 23.93 -8.32 13.08
CA ALA A 644 24.87 -8.87 14.06
C ALA A 644 26.32 -8.70 13.59
N ALA A 645 26.60 -9.02 12.32
CA ALA A 645 27.92 -8.82 11.71
C ALA A 645 28.34 -7.35 11.75
N ALA A 646 27.44 -6.42 11.42
CA ALA A 646 27.72 -4.98 11.47
C ALA A 646 28.00 -4.48 12.90
N LYS A 647 27.26 -4.96 13.91
CA LYS A 647 27.50 -4.59 15.32
C LYS A 647 28.89 -5.03 15.78
N GLU A 648 29.31 -6.26 15.48
CA GLU A 648 30.65 -6.72 15.87
C GLU A 648 31.77 -6.07 15.05
N TRP A 649 31.55 -5.84 13.76
CA TRP A 649 32.49 -5.12 12.90
C TRP A 649 32.75 -3.69 13.39
N LEU A 650 31.72 -2.96 13.83
CA LEU A 650 31.89 -1.62 14.42
C LEU A 650 32.68 -1.65 15.74
N ARG A 651 32.50 -2.68 16.57
CA ARG A 651 33.29 -2.83 17.80
C ARG A 651 34.75 -3.07 17.51
N ASP A 652 35.04 -3.89 16.50
CA ASP A 652 36.40 -4.18 16.07
C ASP A 652 37.09 -2.89 15.53
N HIS A 653 36.31 -1.94 14.98
CA HIS A 653 36.75 -0.60 14.59
C HIS A 653 36.74 0.46 15.72
N GLY A 654 36.42 0.06 16.95
CA GLY A 654 36.45 0.94 18.13
C GLY A 654 35.22 1.84 18.32
N TYR A 655 34.13 1.58 17.60
CA TYR A 655 32.86 2.28 17.79
C TYR A 655 31.90 1.48 18.69
N ASP A 656 31.02 2.17 19.42
CA ASP A 656 29.96 1.53 20.20
C ASP A 656 28.70 1.36 19.33
N PRO A 657 28.30 0.12 18.98
CA PRO A 657 27.09 -0.10 18.19
C PRO A 657 25.82 0.33 18.93
N GLY A 658 25.86 0.38 20.27
CA GLY A 658 24.72 0.75 21.11
C GLY A 658 24.34 2.23 21.03
N THR A 659 25.16 3.08 20.41
CA THR A 659 24.84 4.49 20.14
C THR A 659 24.42 4.73 18.69
N ILE A 660 24.59 3.73 17.82
CA ILE A 660 24.30 3.81 16.38
C ILE A 660 23.00 3.09 16.04
N PHE A 661 22.88 1.84 16.53
CA PHE A 661 21.71 1.00 16.36
C PHE A 661 20.87 0.97 17.63
N PHE A 662 19.58 0.74 17.47
CA PHE A 662 18.64 0.57 18.58
C PHE A 662 17.74 -0.64 18.31
N ASP A 663 17.54 -1.48 19.32
CA ASP A 663 16.69 -2.67 19.20
C ASP A 663 15.19 -2.31 19.31
N GLN A 664 14.88 -1.17 19.92
CA GLN A 664 13.54 -0.59 20.01
C GLN A 664 13.59 0.89 19.69
N MET A 665 12.53 1.41 19.04
CA MET A 665 12.42 2.82 18.68
C MET A 665 12.58 3.70 19.93
N PRO A 666 13.63 4.53 20.03
CA PRO A 666 13.82 5.41 21.17
C PRO A 666 12.77 6.53 21.16
N ALA A 667 12.54 7.15 22.32
CA ALA A 667 11.69 8.34 22.41
C ALA A 667 12.19 9.42 21.43
N PRO A 668 11.31 10.23 20.79
CA PRO A 668 11.69 11.18 19.75
C PRO A 668 12.83 12.14 20.16
N ASN A 669 12.80 12.59 21.41
CA ASN A 669 13.79 13.46 22.03
C ASN A 669 15.15 12.80 22.29
N LYS A 670 15.25 11.47 22.25
CA LYS A 670 16.52 10.73 22.33
C LYS A 670 17.00 10.26 20.97
N ARG A 671 16.09 10.03 20.02
CA ARG A 671 16.36 9.56 18.65
C ARG A 671 17.42 10.41 17.94
N SER A 672 17.31 11.74 18.00
CA SER A 672 18.22 12.67 17.32
C SER A 672 19.71 12.43 17.65
N ALA A 673 20.04 12.03 18.88
CA ALA A 673 21.41 11.72 19.26
C ALA A 673 21.96 10.46 18.56
N PHE A 674 21.13 9.43 18.39
CA PHE A 674 21.50 8.21 17.66
C PHE A 674 21.65 8.48 16.16
N ASP A 675 20.79 9.35 15.61
CA ASP A 675 20.83 9.72 14.19
C ASP A 675 22.11 10.49 13.87
N GLN A 676 22.46 11.49 14.70
CA GLN A 676 23.70 12.24 14.56
C GLN A 676 24.94 11.35 14.70
N GLU A 677 24.94 10.42 15.66
CA GLU A 677 26.04 9.49 15.87
C GLU A 677 26.23 8.55 14.67
N ALA A 678 25.14 7.98 14.15
CA ALA A 678 25.18 7.10 12.98
C ALA A 678 25.75 7.82 11.74
N MET A 679 25.30 9.05 11.48
CA MET A 679 25.84 9.87 10.37
C MET A 679 27.31 10.19 10.58
N ARG A 680 27.71 10.56 11.80
CA ARG A 680 29.11 10.88 12.13
C ARG A 680 30.04 9.69 11.86
N VAL A 681 29.69 8.51 12.38
CA VAL A 681 30.51 7.29 12.23
C VAL A 681 30.58 6.91 10.75
N CYS A 682 29.45 6.92 10.05
CA CYS A 682 29.41 6.64 8.62
C CYS A 682 30.30 7.57 7.80
N LEU A 683 30.19 8.89 7.97
CA LEU A 683 31.00 9.84 7.22
C LEU A 683 32.49 9.73 7.54
N ARG A 684 32.84 9.44 8.80
CA ARG A 684 34.24 9.24 9.20
C ARG A 684 34.84 7.98 8.58
N MET A 685 34.10 6.87 8.59
CA MET A 685 34.57 5.63 7.95
C MET A 685 34.67 5.79 6.43
N TRP A 686 33.69 6.44 5.80
CA TRP A 686 33.76 6.71 4.36
C TRP A 686 34.96 7.60 3.98
N LEU A 687 35.31 8.60 4.81
CA LEU A 687 36.52 9.39 4.62
C LEU A 687 37.81 8.58 4.86
N HIS A 688 37.80 7.67 5.83
CA HIS A 688 38.92 6.74 6.08
C HIS A 688 39.21 5.87 4.86
N ASP A 689 38.18 5.33 4.21
CA ASP A 689 38.30 4.53 2.98
C ASP A 689 38.93 5.31 1.81
N HIS A 690 38.93 6.64 1.89
CA HIS A 690 39.53 7.54 0.92
C HIS A 690 40.83 8.20 1.40
N ASP A 691 41.52 7.62 2.39
CA ASP A 691 42.77 8.09 2.98
C ASP A 691 42.66 9.48 3.68
N HIS A 692 41.50 9.81 4.26
CA HIS A 692 41.23 11.08 4.95
C HIS A 692 40.86 10.91 6.45
N ASP A 693 41.86 10.63 7.29
CA ASP A 693 41.63 10.22 8.70
C ASP A 693 41.53 11.39 9.71
N ASN A 694 42.13 12.54 9.39
CA ASN A 694 42.33 13.64 10.33
C ASN A 694 41.34 14.80 10.11
N VAL A 695 40.05 14.52 10.17
CA VAL A 695 38.98 15.51 9.97
C VAL A 695 38.28 15.80 11.28
N ALA A 696 38.16 17.08 11.63
CA ALA A 696 37.40 17.51 12.80
C ALA A 696 35.89 17.27 12.59
N ASP A 697 35.17 16.90 13.65
CA ASP A 697 33.75 16.51 13.59
C ASP A 697 32.87 17.58 12.94
N GLU A 698 33.15 18.86 13.18
CA GLU A 698 32.40 20.00 12.62
C GLU A 698 32.58 20.18 11.10
N ASP A 699 33.64 19.61 10.52
CA ASP A 699 33.99 19.74 9.11
C ASP A 699 33.78 18.45 8.31
N LEU A 700 33.34 17.35 8.94
CA LEU A 700 33.17 16.04 8.31
C LEU A 700 32.29 16.12 7.06
N GLU A 701 31.09 16.70 7.17
CA GLU A 701 30.14 16.78 6.07
C GLU A 701 30.68 17.62 4.91
N LYS A 702 31.29 18.77 5.21
CA LYS A 702 31.88 19.66 4.18
C LYS A 702 33.02 18.98 3.44
N GLN A 703 33.89 18.29 4.16
CA GLN A 703 35.00 17.57 3.53
C GLN A 703 34.50 16.38 2.72
N ALA A 704 33.51 15.64 3.22
CA ALA A 704 32.91 14.54 2.48
C ALA A 704 32.24 15.02 1.18
N GLN A 705 31.50 16.14 1.22
CA GLN A 705 30.91 16.75 0.02
C GLN A 705 31.99 17.23 -0.96
N ALA A 706 33.07 17.86 -0.48
CA ALA A 706 34.18 18.29 -1.33
C ALA A 706 34.89 17.12 -2.00
N LEU A 707 35.06 16.01 -1.27
CA LEU A 707 35.65 14.79 -1.80
C LEU A 707 34.75 14.13 -2.83
N MET A 708 33.45 13.99 -2.56
CA MET A 708 32.45 13.48 -3.53
C MET A 708 32.50 14.25 -4.84
N LEU A 709 32.57 15.58 -4.81
CA LEU A 709 32.66 16.38 -6.03
C LEU A 709 33.96 16.14 -6.82
N LYS A 710 35.02 15.70 -6.13
CA LYS A 710 36.34 15.42 -6.73
C LYS A 710 36.43 13.99 -7.27
N THR A 711 35.93 13.00 -6.54
CA THR A 711 36.01 11.56 -6.89
C THR A 711 34.82 11.11 -7.73
N SER A 712 33.71 11.86 -7.72
CA SER A 712 32.40 11.45 -8.24
C SER A 712 31.80 10.22 -7.52
N GLU A 713 32.35 9.83 -6.38
CA GLU A 713 31.77 8.79 -5.53
C GLU A 713 30.77 9.41 -4.55
N PRO A 714 29.51 8.95 -4.53
CA PRO A 714 28.48 9.55 -3.71
C PRO A 714 28.74 9.33 -2.22
N ILE A 715 28.50 10.38 -1.41
CA ILE A 715 28.46 10.20 0.05
C ILE A 715 27.27 9.30 0.43
N PRO A 716 27.44 8.40 1.42
CA PRO A 716 26.40 7.42 1.76
C PRO A 716 25.07 8.03 2.21
N THR A 717 25.11 9.17 2.90
CA THR A 717 23.93 9.86 3.45
C THR A 717 22.97 10.36 2.37
N LEU A 718 23.43 10.59 1.13
CA LEU A 718 22.57 11.04 0.03
C LEU A 718 21.73 9.92 -0.60
N GLY A 719 22.03 8.65 -0.30
CA GLY A 719 21.31 7.48 -0.85
C GLY A 719 21.57 7.21 -2.33
N LYS A 720 22.45 7.98 -2.98
CA LYS A 720 22.85 7.75 -4.37
C LYS A 720 23.68 6.47 -4.50
N GLN A 721 23.33 5.64 -5.47
CA GLN A 721 24.02 4.39 -5.75
C GLN A 721 24.75 4.49 -7.09
N THR A 722 25.94 3.89 -7.16
CA THR A 722 26.67 3.69 -8.42
C THR A 722 26.04 2.55 -9.19
N LEU A 723 25.68 2.80 -10.44
CA LEU A 723 25.16 1.78 -11.36
C LEU A 723 26.16 1.54 -12.48
N ARG A 724 26.37 0.27 -12.82
CA ARG A 724 27.12 -0.14 -14.00
C ARG A 724 26.16 -0.41 -15.15
N ASP A 725 26.57 -0.05 -16.36
CA ASP A 725 25.78 -0.31 -17.56
C ASP A 725 25.80 -1.82 -17.85
N GLY A 726 24.65 -2.43 -18.09
CA GLY A 726 24.55 -3.86 -18.42
C GLY A 726 25.18 -4.20 -19.77
N LYS A 727 25.21 -3.22 -20.69
CA LYS A 727 25.65 -3.44 -22.07
C LYS A 727 27.16 -3.37 -22.31
N THR A 728 27.91 -2.73 -21.41
CA THR A 728 29.35 -2.45 -21.57
C THR A 728 30.11 -2.88 -20.33
#